data_AF-A0A221NUX0-F1
#
_entry.id   AF-A0A221NUX0-F1
#
_cell.length_a   1.000
_cell.length_b   1.000
_cell.length_c   1.000
_cell.angle_alpha   90.00
_cell.angle_beta   90.00
_cell.angle_gamma   90.00
#
_symmetry.space_group_name_H-M   'P 1'
#
loop_
_entity.id
_entity.type
_entity.pdbx_description
1 polymer ?
#
loop_
_entity_poly.entity_id
_entity_poly.type
_entity_poly.pdbx_seq_one_letter_code
_entity_poly.pdbx_strand_id
1 'polypeptide(L)'
;MADTASVEEQVERLKALLTGQSSRARTNRALAGGGMGNLLLGVALHGADRVREGQTPTDLERLLVDAMGTVLEQADVKEWGRAYRETVRDAAPGSLIVPQVIAERPVTSGFALTDLPQVVPELTRAAQAAPNVSLLTLEDLAAGRAEEDPAFVAAMREEGFAVTGVARYTAPGTATVAAAADTAADGASAAETAGSSADTAPTPVPAAEEVAQATWRARLEMREFYVERAVGDQGGGRDEIYFTAATSTGEGGQTFISQEFGAVEEGDRRTFSVGRREFLDADTSIGLVTSISVWEADQSNAAWYDQLQLALQHAVHVMNTAMDSRNPMNAIIPMPDSVAFAWEIAKVFIAFMDSLRNHDDLSCNRTIVLDRDQLALAYYRPTMEWNFNGDGHHKLKVVYTGERPVYPAGSVQMISRDRGTGPGGPGSWGAPVPLGWQSITAPAIAVYHGKPHAVFSRPGDKAVMWSRYEGGAWTVPRRINGDHSELPVALAVHDDKLYYMVTGLNRSVYHCRLEGERWTPTQKIPDWVSGYGPAMTVHDGHLYSAHTGGDYRVYLSKHEGNGWGMADFLSCIELPNARFVMGQCAPALASASERLWIATRRSDDSIWVFGSPPPGLPFSLWIAYGAPYWRSKQGSALYFDGDMWLAHTGTEGHPYTAPLRIPPSDDWYPAERMAFDGTPDTVLGPPSLVTVDNHVHALYYT
;
A
#
# COMPACT_ATOMS: atom_id res chain seq x y z
N MET A 1 43.15 -4.84 26.47
CA MET A 1 43.72 -4.36 25.19
C MET A 1 43.67 -5.55 24.26
N ALA A 2 42.74 -5.52 23.31
CA ALA A 2 42.53 -6.49 22.25
C ALA A 2 42.12 -5.65 21.03
N ASP A 3 42.51 -6.08 19.84
CA ASP A 3 42.62 -5.16 18.71
C ASP A 3 41.26 -4.74 18.13
N THR A 4 41.05 -3.43 18.04
CA THR A 4 40.28 -2.87 16.93
C THR A 4 41.08 -3.14 15.66
N ALA A 5 40.49 -3.82 14.68
CA ALA A 5 41.12 -4.09 13.38
C ALA A 5 41.70 -2.78 12.80
N SER A 6 42.97 -2.82 12.38
CA SER A 6 43.68 -1.60 11.99
C SER A 6 43.05 -0.98 10.74
N VAL A 7 43.21 0.34 10.55
CA VAL A 7 42.70 1.03 9.34
C VAL A 7 43.26 0.40 8.06
N GLU A 8 44.52 -0.09 8.11
CA GLU A 8 45.16 -0.84 7.03
C GLU A 8 44.48 -2.19 6.76
N GLU A 9 44.09 -2.93 7.81
CA GLU A 9 43.32 -4.17 7.69
C GLU A 9 41.90 -3.92 7.15
N GLN A 10 41.22 -2.87 7.62
CA GLN A 10 39.90 -2.47 7.10
C GLN A 10 39.97 -2.07 5.62
N VAL A 11 41.03 -1.36 5.21
CA VAL A 11 41.28 -1.00 3.81
C VAL A 11 41.49 -2.24 2.94
N GLU A 12 42.29 -3.22 3.36
CA GLU A 12 42.49 -4.44 2.56
C GLU A 12 41.25 -5.36 2.56
N ARG A 13 40.46 -5.40 3.66
CA ARG A 13 39.12 -6.01 3.67
C ARG A 13 38.19 -5.34 2.64
N LEU A 14 38.15 -4.01 2.59
CA LEU A 14 37.37 -3.25 1.59
C LEU A 14 37.82 -3.54 0.16
N LYS A 15 39.13 -3.60 -0.10
CA LYS A 15 39.67 -3.92 -1.45
C LYS A 15 39.28 -5.34 -1.89
N ALA A 16 39.38 -6.32 -0.99
CA ALA A 16 38.95 -7.70 -1.26
C ALA A 16 37.43 -7.77 -1.49
N LEU A 17 36.63 -7.02 -0.73
CA LEU A 17 35.19 -6.91 -0.92
C LEU A 17 34.84 -6.28 -2.29
N LEU A 18 35.55 -5.22 -2.71
CA LEU A 18 35.35 -4.55 -4.00
C LEU A 18 35.62 -5.46 -5.22
N THR A 19 36.56 -6.40 -5.11
CA THR A 19 36.93 -7.36 -6.16
C THR A 19 36.17 -8.69 -6.07
N GLY A 20 35.22 -8.85 -5.13
CA GLY A 20 34.50 -10.11 -4.90
C GLY A 20 35.37 -11.24 -4.32
N GLN A 21 36.45 -10.87 -3.63
CA GLN A 21 37.44 -11.76 -3.01
C GLN A 21 37.40 -11.74 -1.47
N SER A 22 36.31 -11.27 -0.83
CA SER A 22 36.15 -11.41 0.63
C SER A 22 36.22 -12.88 1.05
N SER A 23 36.73 -13.15 2.25
CA SER A 23 36.83 -14.52 2.78
C SER A 23 35.45 -15.14 3.04
N ARG A 24 34.41 -14.33 3.25
CA ARG A 24 33.02 -14.80 3.38
C ARG A 24 32.36 -14.92 2.02
N ALA A 25 32.28 -16.15 1.51
CA ALA A 25 31.61 -16.48 0.24
C ALA A 25 30.12 -16.04 0.19
N ARG A 26 29.46 -15.88 1.34
CA ARG A 26 28.11 -15.32 1.47
C ARG A 26 28.09 -13.82 1.14
N THR A 27 29.00 -13.04 1.73
CA THR A 27 29.15 -11.60 1.45
C THR A 27 29.45 -11.34 -0.03
N ASN A 28 30.31 -12.15 -0.67
CA ASN A 28 30.59 -12.00 -2.10
C ASN A 28 29.35 -12.22 -2.99
N ARG A 29 28.49 -13.21 -2.69
CA ARG A 29 27.23 -13.41 -3.43
C ARG A 29 26.28 -12.22 -3.24
N ALA A 30 26.09 -11.81 -1.99
CA ALA A 30 25.17 -10.73 -1.61
C ALA A 30 25.47 -9.42 -2.35
N LEU A 31 26.76 -9.14 -2.58
CA LEU A 31 27.24 -7.91 -3.23
C LEU A 31 27.40 -8.03 -4.75
N ALA A 32 27.57 -9.24 -5.30
CA ALA A 32 27.62 -9.50 -6.74
C ALA A 32 26.24 -9.72 -7.38
N GLY A 33 25.18 -9.86 -6.57
CA GLY A 33 23.81 -10.13 -7.04
C GLY A 33 23.25 -9.09 -8.02
N GLY A 34 22.45 -9.57 -8.98
CA GLY A 34 21.61 -8.76 -9.88
C GLY A 34 22.33 -8.00 -11.01
N GLY A 35 23.62 -8.22 -11.25
CA GLY A 35 24.30 -7.85 -12.50
C GLY A 35 24.73 -6.38 -12.65
N MET A 36 24.04 -5.42 -12.03
CA MET A 36 24.53 -4.03 -11.94
C MET A 36 25.63 -3.88 -10.86
N GLY A 37 25.58 -4.69 -9.80
CA GLY A 37 26.44 -4.58 -8.61
C GLY A 37 25.74 -3.89 -7.44
N ASN A 38 26.47 -3.07 -6.70
CA ASN A 38 26.00 -2.24 -5.58
C ASN A 38 26.27 -0.75 -5.91
N LEU A 39 25.21 -0.07 -6.32
CA LEU A 39 25.20 1.33 -6.72
C LEU A 39 25.46 2.25 -5.53
N LEU A 40 24.73 2.09 -4.42
CA LEU A 40 24.81 3.02 -3.29
C LEU A 40 26.15 2.93 -2.56
N LEU A 41 26.75 1.74 -2.42
CA LEU A 41 28.13 1.61 -1.92
C LEU A 41 29.13 2.30 -2.86
N GLY A 42 28.94 2.15 -4.18
CA GLY A 42 29.73 2.85 -5.18
C GLY A 42 29.67 4.37 -5.02
N VAL A 43 28.46 4.94 -4.90
CA VAL A 43 28.27 6.39 -4.73
C VAL A 43 28.87 6.89 -3.41
N ALA A 44 28.75 6.11 -2.31
CA ALA A 44 29.37 6.43 -1.03
C ALA A 44 30.90 6.53 -1.14
N LEU A 45 31.54 5.49 -1.71
CA LEU A 45 33.00 5.42 -1.87
C LEU A 45 33.53 6.46 -2.88
N HIS A 46 32.79 6.71 -3.95
CA HIS A 46 33.11 7.76 -4.93
C HIS A 46 32.97 9.16 -4.32
N GLY A 47 31.93 9.40 -3.52
CA GLY A 47 31.79 10.63 -2.72
C GLY A 47 32.93 10.82 -1.71
N ALA A 48 33.39 9.74 -1.08
CA ALA A 48 34.51 9.79 -0.14
C ALA A 48 35.84 10.13 -0.84
N ASP A 49 36.07 9.58 -2.04
CA ASP A 49 37.19 9.96 -2.92
C ASP A 49 37.10 11.43 -3.39
N ARG A 50 35.89 11.93 -3.64
CA ARG A 50 35.63 13.35 -3.93
C ARG A 50 35.99 14.25 -2.76
N VAL A 51 35.58 13.91 -1.53
CA VAL A 51 35.98 14.62 -0.30
C VAL A 51 37.49 14.58 -0.08
N ARG A 52 38.16 13.47 -0.43
CA ARG A 52 39.62 13.30 -0.36
C ARG A 52 40.36 14.24 -1.32
N GLU A 53 39.87 14.41 -2.55
CA GLU A 53 40.40 15.32 -3.58
C GLU A 53 39.89 16.77 -3.44
N GLY A 54 39.25 17.13 -2.32
CA GLY A 54 38.74 18.48 -2.06
C GLY A 54 37.57 18.92 -2.95
N GLN A 55 36.91 17.97 -3.62
CA GLN A 55 35.71 18.22 -4.42
C GLN A 55 34.47 18.26 -3.52
N THR A 56 33.49 19.10 -3.88
CA THR A 56 32.22 19.19 -3.16
C THR A 56 31.31 18.01 -3.54
N PRO A 57 30.84 17.17 -2.60
CA PRO A 57 29.89 16.10 -2.90
C PRO A 57 28.55 16.63 -3.43
N THR A 58 27.86 15.82 -4.24
CA THR A 58 26.44 16.01 -4.60
C THR A 58 25.54 15.90 -3.37
N ASP A 59 24.22 15.97 -3.56
CA ASP A 59 23.22 15.67 -2.54
C ASP A 59 23.30 14.19 -2.07
N LEU A 60 23.25 13.22 -2.99
CA LEU A 60 23.30 11.79 -2.67
C LEU A 60 24.68 11.35 -2.16
N GLU A 61 25.77 11.86 -2.73
CA GLU A 61 27.11 11.58 -2.20
C GLU A 61 27.27 12.11 -0.78
N ARG A 62 26.78 13.33 -0.48
CA ARG A 62 26.83 13.86 0.88
C ARG A 62 26.03 13.02 1.85
N LEU A 63 24.80 12.63 1.48
CA LEU A 63 23.95 11.76 2.29
C LEU A 63 24.69 10.46 2.68
N LEU A 64 25.39 9.85 1.73
CA LEU A 64 26.08 8.57 1.92
C LEU A 64 27.48 8.71 2.56
N VAL A 65 28.16 9.84 2.39
CA VAL A 65 29.49 10.11 2.98
C VAL A 65 29.39 10.65 4.40
N ASP A 66 28.42 11.53 4.69
CA ASP A 66 28.13 11.98 6.06
C ASP A 66 27.68 10.78 6.90
N ALA A 67 26.93 9.86 6.29
CA ALA A 67 26.59 8.55 6.85
C ALA A 67 27.80 7.64 7.13
N MET A 68 28.76 7.51 6.21
CA MET A 68 30.04 6.82 6.50
C MET A 68 30.75 7.48 7.70
N GLY A 69 30.73 8.81 7.76
CA GLY A 69 31.32 9.61 8.83
C GLY A 69 30.62 9.52 10.20
N THR A 70 29.52 8.76 10.36
CA THR A 70 28.96 8.43 11.68
C THR A 70 29.56 7.17 12.29
N VAL A 71 30.30 6.36 11.52
CA VAL A 71 30.86 5.07 11.95
C VAL A 71 32.38 4.98 11.74
N LEU A 72 32.94 5.77 10.83
CA LEU A 72 34.37 5.89 10.51
C LEU A 72 34.86 7.31 10.84
N GLU A 73 36.12 7.49 11.25
CA GLU A 73 36.65 8.86 11.39
C GLU A 73 36.81 9.54 10.03
N GLN A 74 36.84 10.87 10.01
CA GLN A 74 37.02 11.64 8.76
C GLN A 74 38.38 11.40 8.05
N ALA A 75 39.33 10.77 8.73
CA ALA A 75 40.54 10.21 8.12
C ALA A 75 40.19 8.91 7.37
N ASP A 76 39.63 7.93 8.08
CA ASP A 76 39.27 6.61 7.55
C ASP A 76 38.33 6.69 6.34
N VAL A 77 37.34 7.58 6.36
CA VAL A 77 36.46 7.84 5.20
C VAL A 77 37.28 8.23 3.96
N LYS A 78 38.32 9.07 4.12
CA LYS A 78 39.21 9.45 3.02
C LYS A 78 40.15 8.32 2.62
N GLU A 79 40.61 7.50 3.58
CA GLU A 79 41.39 6.28 3.28
C GLU A 79 40.57 5.28 2.46
N TRP A 80 39.29 5.06 2.79
CA TRP A 80 38.35 4.24 2.03
C TRP A 80 38.11 4.79 0.63
N GLY A 81 37.96 6.11 0.49
CA GLY A 81 37.91 6.79 -0.82
C GLY A 81 39.17 6.56 -1.67
N ARG A 82 40.36 6.62 -1.05
CA ARG A 82 41.62 6.28 -1.74
C ARG A 82 41.66 4.82 -2.16
N ALA A 83 41.34 3.89 -1.25
CA ALA A 83 41.33 2.46 -1.49
C ALA A 83 40.39 2.08 -2.63
N TYR A 84 39.18 2.65 -2.66
CA TYR A 84 38.26 2.55 -3.78
C TYR A 84 38.88 3.01 -5.10
N ARG A 85 39.50 4.19 -5.13
CA ARG A 85 40.11 4.72 -6.37
C ARG A 85 41.33 3.94 -6.84
N GLU A 86 42.12 3.40 -5.91
CA GLU A 86 43.19 2.44 -6.20
C GLU A 86 42.61 1.20 -6.90
N THR A 87 41.64 0.53 -6.27
CA THR A 87 41.02 -0.68 -6.82
C THR A 87 40.35 -0.46 -8.16
N VAL A 88 39.65 0.67 -8.35
CA VAL A 88 39.00 1.02 -9.63
C VAL A 88 39.99 1.22 -10.79
N ARG A 89 41.17 1.79 -10.51
CA ARG A 89 42.21 2.00 -11.53
C ARG A 89 42.93 0.70 -11.91
N ASP A 90 43.10 -0.20 -10.95
CA ASP A 90 43.96 -1.37 -11.08
C ASP A 90 43.16 -2.64 -11.48
N ALA A 91 41.81 -2.57 -11.49
CA ALA A 91 40.88 -3.63 -11.91
C ALA A 91 40.57 -3.63 -13.42
N ALA A 92 39.97 -4.72 -13.91
CA ALA A 92 39.48 -4.82 -15.28
C ALA A 92 38.06 -4.24 -15.41
N PRO A 93 37.66 -3.68 -16.58
CA PRO A 93 36.31 -3.17 -16.78
C PRO A 93 35.24 -4.23 -16.50
N GLY A 94 34.35 -3.94 -15.54
CA GLY A 94 33.29 -4.87 -15.10
C GLY A 94 33.74 -5.99 -14.15
N SER A 95 34.96 -5.97 -13.61
CA SER A 95 35.44 -6.98 -12.62
C SER A 95 35.28 -6.53 -11.16
N LEU A 96 34.35 -5.62 -10.86
CA LEU A 96 34.11 -5.06 -9.53
C LEU A 96 32.63 -5.19 -9.17
N ILE A 97 32.32 -5.23 -7.87
CA ILE A 97 30.93 -5.17 -7.39
C ILE A 97 30.29 -3.77 -7.52
N VAL A 98 31.00 -2.77 -8.07
CA VAL A 98 30.52 -1.39 -8.23
C VAL A 98 30.15 -1.16 -9.71
N PRO A 99 28.97 -0.57 -10.02
CA PRO A 99 28.53 -0.33 -11.39
C PRO A 99 29.52 0.51 -12.22
N GLN A 100 29.66 0.21 -13.51
CA GLN A 100 30.52 0.98 -14.44
C GLN A 100 30.20 2.48 -14.45
N VAL A 101 28.91 2.86 -14.35
CA VAL A 101 28.44 4.26 -14.29
C VAL A 101 28.98 5.06 -13.07
N ILE A 102 29.54 4.36 -12.07
CA ILE A 102 30.24 4.93 -10.90
C ILE A 102 31.76 4.69 -10.98
N ALA A 103 32.21 3.50 -11.38
CA ALA A 103 33.62 3.16 -11.48
C ALA A 103 34.34 4.04 -12.52
N GLU A 104 33.75 4.22 -13.70
CA GLU A 104 34.28 5.06 -14.78
C GLU A 104 34.08 6.57 -14.53
N ARG A 105 33.31 6.95 -13.50
CA ARG A 105 33.03 8.36 -13.20
C ARG A 105 34.32 9.05 -12.70
N PRO A 106 34.78 10.13 -13.35
CA PRO A 106 35.98 10.86 -12.93
C PRO A 106 35.69 11.63 -11.65
N VAL A 107 36.67 11.76 -10.75
CA VAL A 107 36.49 12.41 -9.44
C VAL A 107 36.01 13.88 -9.52
N THR A 108 36.10 14.55 -10.67
CA THR A 108 35.52 15.89 -10.88
C THR A 108 33.99 15.87 -11.06
N SER A 109 33.43 14.80 -11.63
CA SER A 109 31.98 14.58 -11.74
C SER A 109 31.48 13.80 -10.53
N GLY A 110 30.30 14.12 -10.01
CA GLY A 110 29.66 13.35 -8.94
C GLY A 110 28.37 12.68 -9.40
N PHE A 111 27.77 11.85 -8.57
CA PHE A 111 26.48 11.19 -8.82
C PHE A 111 25.39 11.76 -7.89
N ALA A 112 24.33 12.37 -8.44
CA ALA A 112 23.31 13.09 -7.68
C ALA A 112 22.00 12.31 -7.52
N LEU A 113 21.08 12.79 -6.66
CA LEU A 113 19.70 12.28 -6.61
C LEU A 113 19.01 12.38 -7.98
N THR A 114 19.34 13.40 -8.77
CA THR A 114 18.84 13.60 -10.14
C THR A 114 19.39 12.59 -11.17
N ASP A 115 20.43 11.83 -10.83
CA ASP A 115 20.97 10.76 -11.69
C ASP A 115 20.24 9.42 -11.46
N LEU A 116 19.62 9.21 -10.28
CA LEU A 116 18.90 7.97 -9.94
C LEU A 116 17.85 7.53 -10.98
N PRO A 117 17.01 8.41 -11.57
CA PRO A 117 16.01 8.00 -12.56
C PRO A 117 16.59 7.31 -13.81
N GLN A 118 17.87 7.50 -14.10
CA GLN A 118 18.56 6.88 -15.23
C GLN A 118 18.91 5.41 -14.97
N VAL A 119 19.08 5.03 -13.69
CA VAL A 119 19.53 3.69 -13.27
C VAL A 119 18.43 2.87 -12.58
N VAL A 120 17.42 3.51 -11.97
CA VAL A 120 16.27 2.84 -11.33
C VAL A 120 15.61 1.76 -12.23
N PRO A 121 15.33 1.97 -13.53
CA PRO A 121 14.68 0.94 -14.36
C PRO A 121 15.50 -0.35 -14.56
N GLU A 122 16.81 -0.30 -14.38
CA GLU A 122 17.69 -1.48 -14.40
C GLU A 122 17.86 -2.05 -12.99
N LEU A 123 18.00 -1.20 -11.97
CA LEU A 123 18.10 -1.60 -10.57
C LEU A 123 16.82 -2.34 -10.09
N THR A 124 15.64 -1.86 -10.47
CA THR A 124 14.36 -2.54 -10.20
C THR A 124 14.30 -3.90 -10.89
N ARG A 125 14.77 -4.00 -12.14
CA ARG A 125 14.85 -5.29 -12.84
C ARG A 125 15.81 -6.27 -12.15
N ALA A 126 16.94 -5.77 -11.66
CA ALA A 126 17.92 -6.55 -10.90
C ALA A 126 17.32 -7.07 -9.58
N ALA A 127 16.67 -6.21 -8.81
CA ALA A 127 16.00 -6.58 -7.56
C ALA A 127 14.82 -7.53 -7.79
N GLN A 128 13.98 -7.30 -8.80
CA GLN A 128 12.86 -8.18 -9.17
C GLN A 128 13.30 -9.58 -9.62
N ALA A 129 14.53 -9.73 -10.12
CA ALA A 129 15.11 -11.01 -10.54
C ALA A 129 15.96 -11.69 -9.44
N ALA A 130 16.20 -11.04 -8.30
CA ALA A 130 17.02 -11.58 -7.23
C ALA A 130 16.22 -12.60 -6.39
N PRO A 131 16.70 -13.83 -6.18
CA PRO A 131 15.93 -14.89 -5.51
C PRO A 131 15.70 -14.63 -4.02
N ASN A 132 16.47 -13.71 -3.42
CA ASN A 132 16.29 -13.25 -2.04
C ASN A 132 15.39 -12.00 -1.93
N VAL A 133 14.63 -11.66 -2.97
CA VAL A 133 13.61 -10.60 -2.95
C VAL A 133 12.22 -11.23 -3.12
N SER A 134 11.33 -10.99 -2.16
CA SER A 134 9.94 -11.44 -2.22
C SER A 134 9.00 -10.26 -2.44
N LEU A 135 8.24 -10.29 -3.53
CA LEU A 135 7.14 -9.36 -3.76
C LEU A 135 5.84 -10.04 -3.31
N LEU A 136 5.31 -9.57 -2.17
CA LEU A 136 3.99 -9.97 -1.69
C LEU A 136 2.95 -9.10 -2.40
N THR A 137 1.89 -9.71 -2.92
CA THR A 137 0.70 -8.90 -3.26
C THR A 137 -0.10 -8.61 -1.98
N LEU A 138 -0.99 -7.61 -2.02
CA LEU A 138 -1.98 -7.39 -0.95
C LEU A 138 -2.87 -8.62 -0.74
N GLU A 139 -2.94 -9.48 -1.74
CA GLU A 139 -3.84 -10.60 -1.93
C GLU A 139 -3.31 -11.80 -1.14
N ASP A 140 -2.00 -12.02 -1.19
CA ASP A 140 -1.24 -12.96 -0.35
C ASP A 140 -1.30 -12.62 1.14
N LEU A 141 -1.10 -11.34 1.47
CA LEU A 141 -1.16 -10.83 2.83
C LEU A 141 -2.58 -10.92 3.39
N ALA A 142 -3.58 -10.56 2.58
CA ALA A 142 -4.99 -10.70 2.96
C ALA A 142 -5.50 -12.14 2.85
N ALA A 143 -4.83 -13.05 2.15
CA ALA A 143 -5.07 -14.50 2.29
C ALA A 143 -4.53 -14.98 3.64
N GLY A 144 -3.42 -14.39 4.08
CA GLY A 144 -2.69 -14.81 5.27
C GLY A 144 -1.81 -16.01 4.93
N ARG A 145 -0.91 -15.87 3.93
CA ARG A 145 0.15 -16.85 3.68
C ARG A 145 0.89 -17.13 4.99
N ALA A 146 0.64 -18.31 5.56
CA ALA A 146 1.25 -18.76 6.81
C ALA A 146 2.68 -19.28 6.62
N GLU A 147 3.05 -19.59 5.37
CA GLU A 147 4.36 -20.06 4.97
C GLU A 147 4.83 -19.22 3.77
N GLU A 148 6.11 -18.92 3.75
CA GLU A 148 6.77 -18.14 2.70
C GLU A 148 7.39 -19.10 1.66
N ASP A 149 7.63 -18.64 0.44
CA ASP A 149 8.19 -19.49 -0.62
C ASP A 149 9.51 -20.15 -0.17
N PRO A 150 9.60 -21.50 -0.12
CA PRO A 150 10.81 -22.20 0.27
C PRO A 150 12.04 -21.83 -0.56
N ALA A 151 11.87 -21.41 -1.83
CA ALA A 151 12.97 -20.94 -2.66
C ALA A 151 13.53 -19.59 -2.16
N PHE A 152 12.65 -18.66 -1.79
CA PHE A 152 13.03 -17.38 -1.16
C PHE A 152 13.66 -17.60 0.23
N VAL A 153 13.11 -18.50 1.04
CA VAL A 153 13.67 -18.86 2.37
C VAL A 153 15.02 -19.57 2.24
N ALA A 154 15.27 -20.32 1.15
CA ALA A 154 16.59 -20.88 0.85
C ALA A 154 17.58 -19.80 0.36
N ALA A 155 17.17 -18.93 -0.57
CA ALA A 155 18.01 -17.85 -1.09
C ALA A 155 18.42 -16.85 0.01
N MET A 156 17.54 -16.56 0.97
CA MET A 156 17.85 -15.78 2.16
C MET A 156 19.08 -16.33 2.92
N ARG A 157 19.24 -17.67 2.96
CA ARG A 157 20.38 -18.34 3.60
C ARG A 157 21.64 -18.29 2.75
N GLU A 158 21.49 -18.43 1.43
CA GLU A 158 22.62 -18.38 0.50
C GLU A 158 23.22 -16.97 0.41
N GLU A 159 22.41 -15.92 0.56
CA GLU A 159 22.83 -14.52 0.52
C GLU A 159 23.07 -13.92 1.94
N GLY A 160 22.52 -14.52 3.00
CA GLY A 160 22.56 -13.97 4.36
C GLY A 160 21.63 -12.77 4.59
N PHE A 161 20.86 -12.39 3.57
CA PHE A 161 19.82 -11.38 3.69
C PHE A 161 18.67 -11.62 2.72
N ALA A 162 17.54 -10.97 2.99
CA ALA A 162 16.44 -10.86 2.05
C ALA A 162 15.75 -9.49 2.09
N VAL A 163 14.96 -9.20 1.06
CA VAL A 163 14.04 -8.06 1.04
C VAL A 163 12.61 -8.53 0.79
N THR A 164 11.64 -7.81 1.33
CA THR A 164 10.22 -8.08 1.13
C THR A 164 9.46 -6.78 0.93
N GLY A 165 8.54 -6.73 -0.02
CA GLY A 165 7.73 -5.53 -0.28
C GLY A 165 6.56 -5.81 -1.21
N VAL A 166 5.95 -4.76 -1.76
CA VAL A 166 4.75 -4.85 -2.61
C VAL A 166 5.10 -4.74 -4.09
N ALA A 167 4.56 -5.67 -4.88
CA ALA A 167 4.32 -5.39 -6.29
C ALA A 167 3.00 -4.63 -6.44
N ARG A 168 3.04 -3.31 -6.69
CA ARG A 168 1.99 -2.70 -7.52
C ARG A 168 2.45 -2.91 -8.96
N TYR A 169 1.59 -3.48 -9.81
CA TYR A 169 2.02 -4.09 -11.05
C TYR A 169 2.64 -3.09 -12.03
N THR A 170 3.96 -3.17 -12.23
CA THR A 170 4.65 -2.47 -13.34
C THR A 170 4.50 -3.31 -14.60
N ALA A 171 3.71 -2.81 -15.56
CA ALA A 171 3.49 -3.51 -16.83
C ALA A 171 4.78 -3.56 -17.66
N PRO A 172 5.23 -4.75 -18.12
CA PRO A 172 6.42 -4.85 -18.95
C PRO A 172 6.13 -4.39 -20.39
N GLY A 173 6.41 -3.13 -20.72
CA GLY A 173 6.29 -2.68 -22.13
C GLY A 173 6.57 -1.21 -22.50
N THR A 174 6.50 -0.24 -21.59
CA THR A 174 6.50 1.20 -21.97
C THR A 174 7.83 1.91 -21.72
N ALA A 175 8.89 1.49 -22.43
CA ALA A 175 10.19 2.16 -22.45
C ALA A 175 10.43 2.95 -23.75
N THR A 176 9.74 4.08 -23.91
CA THR A 176 10.04 5.08 -24.96
C THR A 176 10.01 6.49 -24.38
N VAL A 177 11.17 7.14 -24.36
CA VAL A 177 11.35 8.48 -23.82
C VAL A 177 10.69 9.53 -24.73
N ALA A 178 9.84 10.40 -24.18
CA ALA A 178 9.24 11.52 -24.89
C ALA A 178 10.22 12.71 -25.06
N ALA A 179 11.40 12.44 -25.63
CA ALA A 179 12.41 13.45 -25.97
C ALA A 179 12.24 13.89 -27.44
N ALA A 180 11.29 14.78 -27.69
CA ALA A 180 11.15 15.49 -28.96
C ALA A 180 11.70 16.91 -28.81
N ALA A 181 12.82 17.21 -29.45
CA ALA A 181 13.46 18.52 -29.39
C ALA A 181 12.70 19.57 -30.22
N ASP A 182 12.66 20.80 -29.73
CA ASP A 182 12.10 21.96 -30.44
C ASP A 182 13.10 22.47 -31.50
N THR A 183 12.75 22.32 -32.78
CA THR A 183 13.53 22.85 -33.92
C THR A 183 12.63 23.36 -35.05
N ALA A 184 12.20 24.62 -34.91
CA ALA A 184 11.80 25.63 -35.89
C ALA A 184 11.70 25.31 -37.41
N ALA A 185 10.63 25.81 -38.04
CA ALA A 185 10.67 26.52 -39.34
C ALA A 185 9.42 27.40 -39.57
N ASP A 186 9.57 28.53 -40.27
CA ASP A 186 8.55 29.60 -40.44
C ASP A 186 7.38 29.31 -41.41
N GLY A 187 6.26 30.02 -41.21
CA GLY A 187 5.18 30.21 -42.19
C GLY A 187 4.21 31.31 -41.74
N ALA A 188 3.99 32.35 -42.55
CA ALA A 188 3.49 33.65 -42.06
C ALA A 188 2.24 34.24 -42.74
N SER A 189 1.57 35.15 -42.00
CA SER A 189 0.53 36.12 -42.43
C SER A 189 -0.90 35.57 -42.68
N ALA A 190 -2.00 36.34 -42.52
CA ALA A 190 -2.15 37.78 -42.23
C ALA A 190 -3.44 38.13 -41.43
N ALA A 191 -3.51 39.41 -41.00
CA ALA A 191 -4.64 40.30 -40.64
C ALA A 191 -6.11 39.89 -40.97
N GLU A 192 -7.18 40.41 -40.35
CA GLU A 192 -7.46 41.55 -39.43
C GLU A 192 -8.84 41.28 -38.71
N THR A 193 -9.48 42.05 -37.81
CA THR A 193 -9.38 43.41 -37.21
C THR A 193 -9.79 43.37 -35.71
N ALA A 194 -9.63 44.47 -34.96
CA ALA A 194 -9.87 44.56 -33.51
C ALA A 194 -11.25 45.11 -33.08
N GLY A 195 -11.66 44.79 -31.84
CA GLY A 195 -12.77 45.41 -31.09
C GLY A 195 -12.53 45.29 -29.58
N SER A 196 -12.36 46.42 -28.89
CA SER A 196 -11.79 46.48 -27.53
C SER A 196 -12.81 46.70 -26.41
N SER A 197 -12.64 46.00 -25.27
CA SER A 197 -12.96 46.55 -23.95
C SER A 197 -12.28 45.80 -22.80
N ALA A 198 -11.58 46.53 -21.93
CA ALA A 198 -11.23 46.19 -20.53
C ALA A 198 -10.54 44.83 -20.27
N ASP A 199 -9.23 44.80 -20.45
CA ASP A 199 -8.38 43.73 -19.91
C ASP A 199 -8.30 43.81 -18.38
N THR A 200 -8.66 42.72 -17.70
CA THR A 200 -8.35 42.51 -16.28
C THR A 200 -7.61 41.18 -16.19
N ALA A 201 -6.29 41.24 -16.10
CA ALA A 201 -5.44 40.06 -16.14
C ALA A 201 -5.90 39.03 -15.10
N PRO A 202 -5.97 37.73 -15.45
CA PRO A 202 -6.34 36.69 -14.49
C PRO A 202 -5.33 36.70 -13.35
N THR A 203 -5.83 36.86 -12.12
CA THR A 203 -5.02 36.69 -10.91
C THR A 203 -4.28 35.36 -11.02
N PRO A 204 -2.95 35.30 -10.84
CA PRO A 204 -2.23 34.04 -10.92
C PRO A 204 -2.86 33.07 -9.91
N VAL A 205 -3.22 31.88 -10.39
CA VAL A 205 -3.71 30.81 -9.52
C VAL A 205 -2.65 30.61 -8.44
N PRO A 206 -3.00 30.72 -7.14
CA PRO A 206 -2.02 30.47 -6.09
C PRO A 206 -1.49 29.05 -6.29
N ALA A 207 -0.16 28.91 -6.26
CA ALA A 207 0.47 27.59 -6.31
C ALA A 207 -0.21 26.71 -5.25
N ALA A 208 -0.63 25.49 -5.65
CA ALA A 208 -1.41 24.64 -4.78
C ALA A 208 -0.66 24.43 -3.46
N GLU A 209 -1.26 24.88 -2.35
CA GLU A 209 -0.71 24.65 -1.03
C GLU A 209 -0.53 23.14 -0.86
N GLU A 210 0.67 22.70 -0.45
CA GLU A 210 0.94 21.29 -0.21
C GLU A 210 0.01 20.79 0.90
N VAL A 211 -1.06 20.09 0.51
CA VAL A 211 -2.00 19.48 1.45
C VAL A 211 -1.30 18.30 2.09
N ALA A 212 -0.61 18.58 3.21
CA ALA A 212 0.13 17.60 3.99
C ALA A 212 -0.72 16.33 4.19
N GLN A 213 -0.17 15.19 3.79
CA GLN A 213 -0.89 13.92 3.85
C GLN A 213 -1.28 13.60 5.30
N ALA A 214 -2.54 13.22 5.51
CA ALA A 214 -3.04 12.91 6.84
C ALA A 214 -2.29 11.70 7.43
N THR A 215 -1.61 11.93 8.56
CA THR A 215 -0.84 10.91 9.26
C THR A 215 -1.72 10.00 10.11
N TRP A 216 -1.17 8.85 10.49
CA TRP A 216 -1.68 7.98 11.55
C TRP A 216 -0.53 7.38 12.36
N ARG A 217 -0.79 6.97 13.59
CA ARG A 217 0.22 6.39 14.47
C ARG A 217 0.42 4.90 14.20
N ALA A 218 1.53 4.52 13.56
CA ALA A 218 1.91 3.13 13.32
C ALA A 218 2.68 2.54 14.51
N ARG A 219 2.32 1.30 14.92
CA ARG A 219 2.99 0.59 16.01
C ARG A 219 3.21 -0.88 15.68
N LEU A 220 4.41 -1.38 15.96
CA LEU A 220 4.80 -2.78 15.73
C LEU A 220 5.57 -3.35 16.92
N GLU A 221 5.16 -4.54 17.36
CA GLU A 221 5.80 -5.29 18.45
C GLU A 221 6.30 -6.65 17.97
N MET A 222 7.57 -6.98 18.20
CA MET A 222 8.08 -8.36 18.13
C MET A 222 7.50 -9.13 19.33
N ARG A 223 6.77 -10.23 19.16
CA ARG A 223 6.13 -10.93 20.28
C ARG A 223 6.86 -12.17 20.73
N GLU A 224 7.18 -13.05 19.81
CA GLU A 224 7.92 -14.29 20.05
C GLU A 224 8.71 -14.67 18.79
N PHE A 225 9.74 -15.48 18.95
CA PHE A 225 10.35 -16.20 17.83
C PHE A 225 10.43 -17.70 18.12
N TYR A 226 10.39 -18.48 17.05
CA TYR A 226 10.64 -19.92 17.02
C TYR A 226 11.98 -20.20 16.34
N VAL A 227 12.73 -21.18 16.86
CA VAL A 227 13.99 -21.64 16.29
C VAL A 227 13.71 -22.87 15.41
N GLU A 228 13.71 -22.68 14.10
CA GLU A 228 13.65 -23.78 13.12
C GLU A 228 15.01 -24.49 13.00
N ARG A 229 16.11 -23.75 13.28
CA ARG A 229 17.48 -24.24 13.32
C ARG A 229 18.33 -23.26 14.13
N ALA A 230 19.14 -23.75 15.06
CA ALA A 230 20.09 -22.92 15.79
C ALA A 230 21.13 -22.28 14.84
N VAL A 231 21.91 -21.33 15.38
CA VAL A 231 23.17 -20.88 14.77
C VAL A 231 24.25 -21.96 15.06
N GLY A 232 25.54 -21.63 14.96
CA GLY A 232 26.62 -22.54 15.35
C GLY A 232 26.88 -23.78 14.48
N ASP A 233 28.05 -24.38 14.75
CA ASP A 233 28.56 -25.60 14.11
C ASP A 233 28.05 -26.89 14.80
N GLN A 234 28.27 -28.05 14.15
CA GLN A 234 28.05 -29.39 14.73
C GLN A 234 28.95 -29.72 15.96
N GLY A 235 29.62 -28.73 16.56
CA GLY A 235 30.51 -28.86 17.72
C GLY A 235 29.83 -28.72 19.08
N GLY A 236 28.60 -28.21 19.15
CA GLY A 236 27.85 -28.06 20.41
C GLY A 236 28.23 -26.79 21.21
N GLY A 237 28.17 -25.64 20.53
CA GLY A 237 28.20 -24.33 21.16
C GLY A 237 26.95 -24.04 22.03
N ARG A 238 26.83 -22.79 22.47
CA ARG A 238 25.68 -22.26 23.21
C ARG A 238 25.47 -20.84 22.74
N ASP A 239 24.65 -20.71 21.71
CA ASP A 239 24.74 -19.54 20.86
C ASP A 239 23.67 -18.54 21.33
N GLU A 240 24.12 -17.39 21.85
CA GLU A 240 23.27 -16.39 22.48
C GLU A 240 22.73 -15.44 21.40
N ILE A 241 21.42 -15.19 21.36
CA ILE A 241 20.78 -14.47 20.24
C ILE A 241 20.17 -13.15 20.69
N TYR A 242 20.25 -12.12 19.83
CA TYR A 242 19.42 -10.91 19.93
C TYR A 242 18.95 -10.42 18.55
N PHE A 243 17.94 -9.55 18.58
CA PHE A 243 17.35 -8.93 17.41
C PHE A 243 17.57 -7.42 17.47
N THR A 244 17.86 -6.81 16.31
CA THR A 244 17.84 -5.35 16.15
C THR A 244 16.89 -4.95 15.03
N ALA A 245 16.44 -3.70 15.03
CA ALA A 245 15.72 -3.12 13.91
C ALA A 245 16.10 -1.66 13.69
N ALA A 246 16.10 -1.25 12.42
CA ALA A 246 16.11 0.13 11.96
C ALA A 246 14.81 0.35 11.18
N THR A 247 13.95 1.27 11.59
CA THR A 247 12.65 1.52 10.94
C THR A 247 12.47 2.99 10.59
N SER A 248 12.00 3.26 9.38
CA SER A 248 11.64 4.59 8.86
C SER A 248 10.15 4.63 8.49
N THR A 249 9.52 5.80 8.63
CA THR A 249 8.12 6.07 8.24
C THR A 249 7.97 7.19 7.19
N GLY A 250 9.08 7.75 6.69
CA GLY A 250 9.10 8.97 5.87
C GLY A 250 8.97 10.26 6.70
N GLU A 251 8.14 10.24 7.74
CA GLU A 251 7.99 11.31 8.73
C GLU A 251 9.05 11.26 9.86
N GLY A 252 9.87 10.20 9.91
CA GLY A 252 10.87 9.96 10.94
C GLY A 252 11.23 8.48 11.06
N GLY A 253 11.81 8.07 12.19
CA GLY A 253 12.15 6.66 12.39
C GLY A 253 12.68 6.32 13.77
N GLN A 254 12.88 5.02 13.99
CA GLN A 254 13.20 4.42 15.28
C GLN A 254 14.19 3.26 15.11
N THR A 255 15.15 3.17 16.03
CA THR A 255 16.05 2.02 16.18
C THR A 255 15.63 1.17 17.37
N PHE A 256 15.91 -0.12 17.32
CA PHE A 256 15.57 -1.09 18.36
C PHE A 256 16.69 -2.12 18.54
N ILE A 257 16.92 -2.51 19.80
CA ILE A 257 17.77 -3.64 20.21
C ILE A 257 16.98 -4.38 21.30
N SER A 258 16.81 -5.70 21.16
CA SER A 258 16.02 -6.51 22.09
C SER A 258 16.73 -6.74 23.45
N GLN A 259 16.21 -7.63 24.29
CA GLN A 259 17.12 -8.36 25.17
C GLN A 259 17.90 -9.41 24.36
N GLU A 260 19.07 -9.80 24.84
CA GLU A 260 19.69 -11.07 24.49
C GLU A 260 18.90 -12.20 25.17
N PHE A 261 18.80 -13.35 24.50
CA PHE A 261 17.87 -14.44 24.84
C PHE A 261 18.55 -15.67 25.48
N GLY A 262 19.85 -15.57 25.78
CA GLY A 262 20.71 -16.69 26.13
C GLY A 262 20.77 -17.75 25.03
N ALA A 263 21.37 -18.89 25.36
CA ALA A 263 21.41 -20.07 24.49
C ALA A 263 20.01 -20.51 24.04
N VAL A 264 19.89 -20.87 22.76
CA VAL A 264 18.68 -21.46 22.17
C VAL A 264 18.98 -22.74 21.41
N GLU A 265 18.02 -23.67 21.40
CA GLU A 265 18.13 -24.97 20.71
C GLU A 265 17.06 -25.09 19.59
N GLU A 266 17.22 -26.05 18.68
CA GLU A 266 16.18 -26.34 17.67
C GLU A 266 14.84 -26.70 18.34
N GLY A 267 13.76 -26.07 17.89
CA GLY A 267 12.42 -26.23 18.48
C GLY A 267 12.08 -25.25 19.60
N ASP A 268 13.02 -24.40 20.05
CA ASP A 268 12.75 -23.42 21.09
C ASP A 268 11.72 -22.36 20.66
N ARG A 269 10.98 -21.85 21.66
CA ARG A 269 10.29 -20.55 21.56
C ARG A 269 10.81 -19.60 22.64
N ARG A 270 10.96 -18.33 22.26
CA ARG A 270 11.41 -17.25 23.15
C ARG A 270 10.51 -16.03 22.97
N THR A 271 10.14 -15.38 24.07
CA THR A 271 9.16 -14.27 24.09
C THR A 271 9.87 -12.94 24.40
N PHE A 272 9.57 -11.88 23.64
CA PHE A 272 10.16 -10.57 23.85
C PHE A 272 9.64 -9.93 25.15
N SER A 273 10.53 -9.27 25.90
CA SER A 273 10.17 -8.66 27.18
C SER A 273 9.23 -7.48 26.97
N VAL A 274 8.27 -7.25 27.88
CA VAL A 274 7.23 -6.21 27.68
C VAL A 274 7.81 -4.80 27.47
N GLY A 275 8.94 -4.49 28.09
CA GLY A 275 9.69 -3.23 27.89
C GLY A 275 10.79 -3.26 26.80
N ARG A 276 10.92 -4.35 26.03
CA ARG A 276 11.85 -4.53 24.91
C ARG A 276 11.21 -5.35 23.79
N ARG A 277 10.07 -4.88 23.29
CA ARG A 277 9.32 -5.54 22.21
C ARG A 277 8.75 -4.61 21.14
N GLU A 278 8.38 -3.39 21.52
CA GLU A 278 7.94 -2.34 20.60
C GLU A 278 9.17 -1.81 19.86
N PHE A 279 9.26 -2.08 18.55
CA PHE A 279 10.37 -1.62 17.70
C PHE A 279 9.97 -0.45 16.79
N LEU A 280 8.67 -0.12 16.78
CA LEU A 280 8.13 1.10 16.21
C LEU A 280 6.95 1.60 17.05
N ASP A 281 7.00 2.87 17.45
CA ASP A 281 5.84 3.72 17.74
C ASP A 281 6.11 5.11 17.13
N ALA A 282 5.62 5.33 15.91
CA ALA A 282 5.86 6.55 15.15
C ALA A 282 4.67 6.92 14.25
N ASP A 283 4.56 8.18 13.90
CA ASP A 283 3.61 8.64 12.91
C ASP A 283 4.11 8.35 11.49
N THR A 284 3.17 8.09 10.58
CA THR A 284 3.44 7.91 9.14
C THR A 284 2.34 8.54 8.31
N SER A 285 2.69 9.01 7.12
CA SER A 285 1.78 9.50 6.09
C SER A 285 1.64 8.56 4.88
N ILE A 286 2.46 7.50 4.78
CA ILE A 286 2.61 6.67 3.58
C ILE A 286 2.76 5.16 3.83
N GLY A 287 3.35 4.77 4.95
CA GLY A 287 3.86 3.40 5.19
C GLY A 287 5.15 3.41 6.03
N LEU A 288 5.91 2.33 5.97
CA LEU A 288 7.21 2.18 6.63
C LEU A 288 8.15 1.28 5.85
N VAL A 289 9.45 1.41 6.12
CA VAL A 289 10.47 0.40 5.78
C VAL A 289 11.21 0.05 7.06
N THR A 290 11.30 -1.25 7.37
CA THR A 290 12.04 -1.76 8.53
C THR A 290 13.09 -2.76 8.09
N SER A 291 14.35 -2.59 8.51
CA SER A 291 15.40 -3.60 8.38
C SER A 291 15.64 -4.23 9.75
N ILE A 292 15.34 -5.51 9.86
CA ILE A 292 15.48 -6.31 11.09
C ILE A 292 16.68 -7.24 10.91
N SER A 293 17.56 -7.31 11.90
CA SER A 293 18.73 -8.18 11.90
C SER A 293 18.74 -9.12 13.10
N VAL A 294 19.18 -10.36 12.88
CA VAL A 294 19.37 -11.40 13.90
C VAL A 294 20.87 -11.62 14.08
N TRP A 295 21.32 -11.60 15.33
CA TRP A 295 22.73 -11.62 15.70
C TRP A 295 23.05 -12.78 16.64
N GLU A 296 24.24 -13.34 16.43
CA GLU A 296 24.93 -14.27 17.34
C GLU A 296 25.85 -13.43 18.24
N ALA A 297 25.57 -13.44 19.54
CA ALA A 297 26.31 -12.73 20.57
C ALA A 297 27.48 -13.60 21.06
N ASP A 298 28.68 -13.29 20.56
CA ASP A 298 29.93 -13.99 20.91
C ASP A 298 30.78 -13.15 21.86
N GLN A 299 30.95 -11.86 21.56
CA GLN A 299 31.86 -10.94 22.28
C GLN A 299 31.26 -9.53 22.42
N SER A 300 29.93 -9.45 22.50
CA SER A 300 29.18 -8.21 22.67
C SER A 300 29.71 -7.38 23.84
N ASN A 301 30.14 -6.16 23.54
CA ASN A 301 30.65 -5.22 24.54
C ASN A 301 30.07 -3.81 24.32
N ALA A 302 30.30 -2.88 25.25
CA ALA A 302 29.69 -1.55 25.18
C ALA A 302 30.01 -0.80 23.87
N ALA A 303 31.27 -0.83 23.42
CA ALA A 303 31.68 -0.14 22.19
C ALA A 303 31.07 -0.79 20.94
N TRP A 304 30.88 -2.11 20.93
CA TRP A 304 30.13 -2.81 19.89
C TRP A 304 28.66 -2.36 19.85
N TYR A 305 27.98 -2.31 21.00
CA TYR A 305 26.59 -1.85 21.07
C TYR A 305 26.45 -0.38 20.64
N ASP A 306 27.41 0.49 20.98
CA ASP A 306 27.46 1.88 20.52
C ASP A 306 27.63 1.96 18.99
N GLN A 307 28.57 1.20 18.40
CA GLN A 307 28.77 1.13 16.94
C GLN A 307 27.55 0.57 16.20
N LEU A 308 26.94 -0.49 16.72
CA LEU A 308 25.73 -1.09 16.15
C LEU A 308 24.54 -0.12 16.23
N GLN A 309 24.40 0.61 17.33
CA GLN A 309 23.37 1.65 17.50
C GLN A 309 23.57 2.82 16.50
N LEU A 310 24.81 3.20 16.18
CA LEU A 310 25.13 4.18 15.14
C LEU A 310 24.80 3.65 13.73
N ALA A 311 25.16 2.40 13.42
CA ALA A 311 24.84 1.77 12.14
C ALA A 311 23.32 1.66 11.88
N LEU A 312 22.54 1.35 12.92
CA LEU A 312 21.08 1.34 12.86
C LEU A 312 20.49 2.76 12.65
N GLN A 313 21.06 3.79 13.28
CA GLN A 313 20.63 5.19 13.09
C GLN A 313 20.91 5.67 11.67
N HIS A 314 22.08 5.33 11.11
CA HIS A 314 22.41 5.57 9.72
C HIS A 314 21.40 4.88 8.78
N ALA A 315 21.10 3.60 8.99
CA ALA A 315 20.10 2.89 8.18
C ALA A 315 18.72 3.58 8.21
N VAL A 316 18.25 4.01 9.40
CA VAL A 316 17.03 4.83 9.52
C VAL A 316 17.12 6.12 8.71
N HIS A 317 18.26 6.84 8.77
CA HIS A 317 18.42 8.12 8.06
C HIS A 317 18.30 7.96 6.54
N VAL A 318 19.04 7.03 5.94
CA VAL A 318 19.02 6.80 4.48
C VAL A 318 17.64 6.31 4.03
N MET A 319 17.00 5.41 4.78
CA MET A 319 15.63 5.00 4.50
C MET A 319 14.65 6.17 4.60
N ASN A 320 14.80 7.08 5.57
CA ASN A 320 13.89 8.22 5.69
C ASN A 320 14.08 9.27 4.59
N THR A 321 15.31 9.53 4.13
CA THR A 321 15.54 10.43 2.99
C THR A 321 14.99 9.86 1.67
N ALA A 322 15.01 8.54 1.51
CA ALA A 322 14.31 7.87 0.41
C ALA A 322 12.78 7.93 0.57
N MET A 323 12.25 7.82 1.79
CA MET A 323 10.80 7.80 2.07
C MET A 323 10.14 9.18 2.26
N ASP A 324 10.90 10.27 2.40
CA ASP A 324 10.34 11.58 2.78
C ASP A 324 9.18 12.00 1.86
N SER A 325 8.02 12.27 2.45
CA SER A 325 6.78 12.58 1.74
C SER A 325 6.84 13.90 0.95
N ARG A 326 7.84 14.74 1.24
CA ARG A 326 8.15 16.03 0.59
C ARG A 326 9.28 15.92 -0.44
N ASN A 327 9.90 14.75 -0.60
CA ASN A 327 10.89 14.52 -1.65
C ASN A 327 10.14 14.49 -3.01
N PRO A 328 10.43 15.41 -3.96
CA PRO A 328 9.69 15.48 -5.23
C PRO A 328 9.81 14.20 -6.08
N MET A 329 10.79 13.33 -5.81
CA MET A 329 10.88 12.02 -6.45
C MET A 329 9.75 11.07 -6.02
N ASN A 330 9.21 11.18 -4.80
CA ASN A 330 8.14 10.31 -4.31
C ASN A 330 6.75 10.63 -4.88
N ALA A 331 6.63 11.72 -5.66
CA ALA A 331 5.48 11.96 -6.54
C ALA A 331 5.60 11.27 -7.91
N ILE A 332 6.76 10.65 -8.22
CA ILE A 332 7.13 10.15 -9.55
C ILE A 332 7.52 8.66 -9.52
N ILE A 333 8.11 8.18 -8.42
CA ILE A 333 8.57 6.79 -8.25
C ILE A 333 7.47 5.94 -7.58
N PRO A 334 6.81 5.00 -8.28
CA PRO A 334 5.85 4.09 -7.67
C PRO A 334 6.54 2.92 -6.95
N MET A 335 5.89 2.35 -5.92
CA MET A 335 6.28 1.02 -5.42
C MET A 335 5.90 -0.02 -6.48
N PRO A 336 6.86 -0.60 -7.23
CA PRO A 336 7.85 -1.49 -6.61
C PRO A 336 9.28 -0.94 -6.46
N ASP A 337 9.61 0.23 -7.00
CA ASP A 337 11.01 0.70 -7.06
C ASP A 337 11.63 0.91 -5.65
N SER A 338 10.79 1.16 -4.64
CA SER A 338 11.17 1.18 -3.23
C SER A 338 11.82 -0.12 -2.74
N VAL A 339 11.46 -1.27 -3.31
CA VAL A 339 12.08 -2.57 -3.01
C VAL A 339 13.50 -2.65 -3.56
N ALA A 340 13.75 -2.02 -4.71
CA ALA A 340 15.07 -1.93 -5.31
C ALA A 340 16.02 -1.06 -4.47
N PHE A 341 15.53 0.07 -3.96
CA PHE A 341 16.26 0.89 -2.98
C PHE A 341 16.48 0.17 -1.65
N ALA A 342 15.48 -0.55 -1.12
CA ALA A 342 15.64 -1.35 0.09
C ALA A 342 16.70 -2.47 -0.07
N TRP A 343 16.80 -3.05 -1.26
CA TRP A 343 17.80 -4.06 -1.63
C TRP A 343 19.22 -3.49 -1.77
N GLU A 344 19.37 -2.28 -2.31
CA GLU A 344 20.64 -1.54 -2.23
C GLU A 344 21.04 -1.22 -0.79
N ILE A 345 20.12 -0.68 0.02
CA ILE A 345 20.38 -0.32 1.42
C ILE A 345 20.79 -1.56 2.24
N ALA A 346 20.15 -2.71 2.01
CA ALA A 346 20.53 -3.97 2.63
C ALA A 346 21.95 -4.41 2.23
N LYS A 347 22.34 -4.33 0.95
CA LYS A 347 23.70 -4.64 0.48
C LYS A 347 24.74 -3.66 1.06
N VAL A 348 24.41 -2.37 1.16
CA VAL A 348 25.26 -1.36 1.81
C VAL A 348 25.47 -1.68 3.29
N PHE A 349 24.41 -2.02 4.03
CA PHE A 349 24.50 -2.43 5.43
C PHE A 349 25.41 -3.65 5.61
N ILE A 350 25.25 -4.68 4.77
CA ILE A 350 26.09 -5.90 4.79
C ILE A 350 27.56 -5.56 4.53
N ALA A 351 27.87 -4.69 3.56
CA ALA A 351 29.24 -4.31 3.25
C ALA A 351 29.93 -3.56 4.39
N PHE A 352 29.21 -2.70 5.11
CA PHE A 352 29.72 -2.06 6.33
C PHE A 352 29.91 -3.08 7.47
N MET A 353 28.95 -3.99 7.69
CA MET A 353 29.05 -4.99 8.77
C MET A 353 30.11 -6.09 8.52
N ASP A 354 30.50 -6.38 7.27
CA ASP A 354 31.66 -7.24 6.95
C ASP A 354 32.98 -6.51 7.29
N SER A 355 33.05 -5.21 7.01
CA SER A 355 34.23 -4.36 7.18
C SER A 355 34.54 -4.01 8.65
N LEU A 356 33.52 -3.69 9.45
CA LEU A 356 33.64 -3.19 10.84
C LEU A 356 33.86 -4.30 11.90
N ARG A 357 33.96 -5.57 11.48
CA ARG A 357 33.67 -6.75 12.31
C ARG A 357 34.83 -7.20 13.20
N ASN A 358 34.58 -7.34 14.51
CA ASN A 358 35.42 -8.12 15.44
C ASN A 358 34.69 -8.64 16.72
N HIS A 359 33.36 -8.63 16.82
CA HIS A 359 32.64 -8.90 18.08
C HIS A 359 31.47 -9.88 17.98
N ASP A 360 30.42 -9.55 17.25
CA ASP A 360 29.23 -10.41 17.08
C ASP A 360 28.97 -10.70 15.61
N ASP A 361 28.29 -11.81 15.32
CA ASP A 361 28.09 -12.30 13.97
C ASP A 361 26.64 -12.08 13.47
N LEU A 362 26.52 -11.32 12.37
CA LEU A 362 25.25 -11.12 11.69
C LEU A 362 24.78 -12.43 11.05
N SER A 363 23.81 -13.08 11.71
CA SER A 363 23.24 -14.35 11.26
C SER A 363 22.40 -14.16 10.01
N CYS A 364 21.48 -13.18 10.03
CA CYS A 364 20.59 -12.81 8.91
C CYS A 364 20.08 -11.36 9.04
N ASN A 365 20.05 -10.59 7.95
CA ASN A 365 19.29 -9.31 7.87
C ASN A 365 18.05 -9.47 6.96
N ARG A 366 16.94 -8.78 7.26
CA ARG A 366 15.77 -8.74 6.38
C ARG A 366 15.13 -7.37 6.36
N THR A 367 15.01 -6.77 5.17
CA THR A 367 14.37 -5.47 4.97
C THR A 367 12.95 -5.65 4.45
N ILE A 368 11.97 -5.01 5.07
CA ILE A 368 10.54 -5.19 4.82
C ILE A 368 9.89 -3.82 4.60
N VAL A 369 9.32 -3.64 3.41
CA VAL A 369 8.53 -2.48 3.00
C VAL A 369 7.05 -2.76 3.29
N LEU A 370 6.41 -1.93 4.11
CA LEU A 370 4.97 -2.00 4.39
C LEU A 370 4.28 -0.68 4.01
N ASP A 371 3.46 -0.68 2.96
CA ASP A 371 2.67 0.49 2.55
C ASP A 371 1.37 0.66 3.39
N ARG A 372 0.69 1.78 3.15
CA ARG A 372 -0.62 2.12 3.73
C ARG A 372 -1.65 0.98 3.67
N ASP A 373 -1.72 0.25 2.55
CA ASP A 373 -2.73 -0.77 2.32
C ASP A 373 -2.38 -2.07 3.07
N GLN A 374 -1.10 -2.44 3.14
CA GLN A 374 -0.62 -3.54 3.98
C GLN A 374 -0.82 -3.25 5.48
N LEU A 375 -0.58 -2.01 5.92
CA LEU A 375 -0.83 -1.62 7.31
C LEU A 375 -2.33 -1.57 7.63
N ALA A 376 -3.19 -1.36 6.63
CA ALA A 376 -4.64 -1.47 6.79
C ALA A 376 -5.08 -2.94 6.93
N LEU A 377 -4.46 -3.85 6.16
CA LEU A 377 -4.62 -5.29 6.37
C LEU A 377 -4.12 -5.73 7.75
N ALA A 378 -2.95 -5.24 8.18
CA ALA A 378 -2.40 -5.52 9.51
C ALA A 378 -3.32 -5.00 10.63
N TYR A 379 -3.95 -3.83 10.49
CA TYR A 379 -4.94 -3.36 11.47
C TYR A 379 -6.11 -4.35 11.69
N TYR A 380 -6.55 -5.06 10.64
CA TYR A 380 -7.61 -6.08 10.75
C TYR A 380 -7.09 -7.51 11.03
N ARG A 381 -5.83 -7.81 10.70
CA ARG A 381 -5.12 -9.06 10.97
C ARG A 381 -3.77 -8.75 11.62
N PRO A 382 -3.74 -8.45 12.94
CA PRO A 382 -2.58 -7.83 13.57
C PRO A 382 -1.34 -8.71 13.65
N THR A 383 -1.46 -10.04 13.56
CA THR A 383 -0.33 -10.97 13.64
C THR A 383 0.27 -11.27 12.26
N MET A 384 1.58 -11.11 12.13
CA MET A 384 2.41 -11.53 11.00
C MET A 384 3.52 -12.46 11.50
N GLU A 385 4.04 -13.33 10.63
CA GLU A 385 5.22 -14.18 10.92
C GLU A 385 6.19 -14.11 9.73
N TRP A 386 7.49 -13.95 10.03
CA TRP A 386 8.54 -13.71 9.04
C TRP A 386 9.75 -14.63 9.30
N ASN A 387 10.24 -15.31 8.27
CA ASN A 387 11.47 -16.10 8.34
C ASN A 387 12.71 -15.20 8.31
N PHE A 388 13.73 -15.62 9.07
CA PHE A 388 15.10 -15.10 9.09
C PHE A 388 16.03 -16.32 9.03
N ASN A 389 16.42 -16.72 7.83
CA ASN A 389 17.26 -17.91 7.57
C ASN A 389 18.61 -17.46 7.03
N GLY A 390 19.65 -17.67 7.81
CA GLY A 390 21.04 -17.35 7.52
C GLY A 390 21.95 -18.33 8.23
N ASP A 391 22.79 -17.88 9.17
CA ASP A 391 23.62 -18.80 9.95
C ASP A 391 22.77 -19.64 10.91
N GLY A 392 21.66 -19.11 11.43
CA GLY A 392 20.54 -19.86 12.02
C GLY A 392 19.22 -19.66 11.25
N HIS A 393 18.14 -20.35 11.61
CA HIS A 393 16.81 -20.16 11.00
C HIS A 393 15.75 -19.90 12.06
N HIS A 394 15.20 -18.69 12.04
CA HIS A 394 14.22 -18.19 12.99
C HIS A 394 12.92 -17.81 12.29
N LYS A 395 11.78 -18.03 12.95
CA LYS A 395 10.46 -17.50 12.56
C LYS A 395 10.03 -16.47 13.59
N LEU A 396 10.05 -15.20 13.23
CA LEU A 396 9.75 -14.06 14.09
C LEU A 396 8.29 -13.64 13.92
N LYS A 397 7.55 -13.59 15.03
CA LYS A 397 6.15 -13.17 15.07
C LYS A 397 6.05 -11.70 15.45
N VAL A 398 5.50 -10.89 14.56
CA VAL A 398 5.30 -9.45 14.74
C VAL A 398 3.81 -9.14 14.85
N VAL A 399 3.46 -8.17 15.70
CA VAL A 399 2.07 -7.74 15.92
C VAL A 399 1.94 -6.23 15.68
N TYR A 400 1.04 -5.84 14.77
CA TYR A 400 0.62 -4.45 14.60
C TYR A 400 -0.37 -4.04 15.70
N THR A 401 -0.09 -2.92 16.35
CA THR A 401 -0.89 -2.37 17.46
C THR A 401 -1.25 -0.89 17.24
N GLY A 402 -0.98 -0.37 16.04
CA GLY A 402 -1.19 1.02 15.69
C GLY A 402 -2.64 1.36 15.33
N GLU A 403 -2.83 2.62 14.97
CA GLU A 403 -4.10 3.13 14.44
C GLU A 403 -4.40 2.57 13.05
N ARG A 404 -5.66 2.67 12.63
CA ARG A 404 -6.07 2.34 11.26
C ARG A 404 -5.48 3.38 10.30
N PRO A 405 -4.82 2.99 9.20
CA PRO A 405 -4.29 3.94 8.23
C PRO A 405 -5.33 4.91 7.65
N VAL A 406 -4.91 6.17 7.50
CA VAL A 406 -5.73 7.25 6.95
C VAL A 406 -5.37 7.45 5.48
N TYR A 407 -6.37 7.40 4.60
CA TYR A 407 -6.20 7.57 3.16
C TYR A 407 -6.12 9.05 2.74
N PRO A 408 -5.33 9.39 1.71
CA PRO A 408 -5.15 10.77 1.27
C PRO A 408 -6.41 11.30 0.57
N ALA A 409 -6.50 12.62 0.46
CA ALA A 409 -7.61 13.32 -0.17
C ALA A 409 -7.61 13.13 -1.70
N GLY A 410 -8.58 12.37 -2.24
CA GLY A 410 -8.76 12.23 -3.68
C GLY A 410 -9.53 13.40 -4.30
N SER A 411 -9.13 13.87 -5.48
CA SER A 411 -9.90 14.88 -6.23
C SER A 411 -11.19 14.28 -6.80
N VAL A 412 -12.34 14.91 -6.56
CA VAL A 412 -13.60 14.49 -7.20
C VAL A 412 -13.60 14.97 -8.66
N GLN A 413 -13.74 14.04 -9.59
CA GLN A 413 -13.84 14.30 -11.03
C GLN A 413 -15.19 13.80 -11.55
N MET A 414 -15.68 14.41 -12.63
CA MET A 414 -16.86 13.98 -13.37
C MET A 414 -16.43 13.57 -14.78
N ILE A 415 -16.76 12.35 -15.19
CA ILE A 415 -16.68 11.92 -16.58
C ILE A 415 -18.12 11.82 -17.11
N SER A 416 -18.41 12.45 -18.25
CA SER A 416 -19.69 12.34 -18.95
C SER A 416 -19.56 11.44 -20.17
N ARG A 417 -20.67 10.84 -20.60
CA ARG A 417 -20.76 10.09 -21.85
C ARG A 417 -21.92 10.64 -22.67
N ASP A 418 -21.66 11.01 -23.92
CA ASP A 418 -22.73 11.46 -24.79
C ASP A 418 -23.60 10.30 -25.25
N ARG A 419 -24.89 10.57 -25.46
CA ARG A 419 -25.79 9.61 -26.09
C ARG A 419 -25.47 9.53 -27.58
N GLY A 420 -25.21 8.34 -28.09
CA GLY A 420 -24.81 8.17 -29.48
C GLY A 420 -25.93 8.52 -30.47
N THR A 421 -25.52 8.89 -31.69
CA THR A 421 -26.42 9.33 -32.78
C THR A 421 -27.02 8.18 -33.59
N GLY A 422 -26.64 6.93 -33.30
CA GLY A 422 -27.15 5.71 -33.93
C GLY A 422 -28.01 4.87 -32.97
N PRO A 423 -28.88 3.98 -33.49
CA PRO A 423 -29.74 3.15 -32.66
C PRO A 423 -28.92 2.14 -31.83
N GLY A 424 -28.91 2.32 -30.50
CA GLY A 424 -28.35 1.37 -29.53
C GLY A 424 -26.84 1.47 -29.26
N GLY A 425 -26.12 2.41 -29.89
CA GLY A 425 -24.70 2.63 -29.64
C GLY A 425 -24.47 3.80 -28.67
N PRO A 426 -23.88 3.60 -27.48
CA PRO A 426 -23.50 4.71 -26.60
C PRO A 426 -22.30 5.49 -27.18
N GLY A 427 -22.24 6.80 -26.95
CA GLY A 427 -21.22 7.68 -27.53
C GLY A 427 -19.83 7.54 -26.92
N SER A 428 -18.93 8.45 -27.29
CA SER A 428 -17.63 8.61 -26.65
C SER A 428 -17.78 9.10 -25.19
N TRP A 429 -16.88 8.64 -24.32
CA TRP A 429 -16.63 9.32 -23.05
C TRP A 429 -15.97 10.67 -23.32
N GLY A 430 -16.38 11.71 -22.59
CA GLY A 430 -15.67 12.98 -22.52
C GLY A 430 -14.42 12.87 -21.64
N ALA A 431 -13.55 13.88 -21.71
CA ALA A 431 -12.41 13.97 -20.79
C ALA A 431 -12.88 14.14 -19.33
N PRO A 432 -12.17 13.59 -18.33
CA PRO A 432 -12.48 13.82 -16.91
C PRO A 432 -12.41 15.31 -16.55
N VAL A 433 -13.49 15.84 -15.99
CA VAL A 433 -13.59 17.23 -15.53
C VAL A 433 -13.37 17.27 -14.02
N PRO A 434 -12.28 17.88 -13.51
CA PRO A 434 -12.08 18.04 -12.08
C PRO A 434 -13.10 19.03 -11.50
N LEU A 435 -13.82 18.65 -10.44
CA LEU A 435 -14.82 19.51 -9.81
C LEU A 435 -14.23 20.49 -8.77
N GLY A 436 -12.92 20.41 -8.51
CA GLY A 436 -12.23 21.21 -7.50
C GLY A 436 -12.56 20.80 -6.06
N TRP A 437 -13.24 19.66 -5.86
CA TRP A 437 -13.55 19.12 -4.53
C TRP A 437 -12.58 18.00 -4.17
N GLN A 438 -12.40 17.76 -2.88
CA GLN A 438 -11.69 16.60 -2.36
C GLN A 438 -12.63 15.70 -1.55
N SER A 439 -12.36 14.39 -1.54
CA SER A 439 -13.06 13.43 -0.70
C SER A 439 -12.13 12.36 -0.11
N ILE A 440 -12.58 11.75 0.98
CA ILE A 440 -12.00 10.55 1.63
C ILE A 440 -12.91 9.31 1.48
N THR A 441 -13.95 9.39 0.64
CA THR A 441 -14.96 8.35 0.42
C THR A 441 -15.32 8.28 -1.07
N ALA A 442 -15.69 7.09 -1.57
CA ALA A 442 -16.37 6.99 -2.86
C ALA A 442 -17.68 7.84 -2.82
N PRO A 443 -17.87 8.83 -3.72
CA PRO A 443 -19.07 9.65 -3.73
C PRO A 443 -20.31 8.83 -4.10
N ALA A 444 -21.35 8.89 -3.27
CA ALA A 444 -22.65 8.35 -3.62
C ALA A 444 -23.38 9.31 -4.56
N ILE A 445 -24.10 8.79 -5.56
CA ILE A 445 -24.87 9.60 -6.51
C ILE A 445 -26.28 9.03 -6.71
N ALA A 446 -27.28 9.90 -6.79
CA ALA A 446 -28.67 9.55 -7.11
C ALA A 446 -29.31 10.63 -7.98
N VAL A 447 -30.27 10.26 -8.84
CA VAL A 447 -31.03 11.22 -9.66
C VAL A 447 -32.36 11.53 -8.98
N TYR A 448 -32.56 12.79 -8.59
CA TYR A 448 -33.76 13.27 -7.88
C TYR A 448 -34.37 14.46 -8.62
N HIS A 449 -35.68 14.41 -8.90
CA HIS A 449 -36.38 15.34 -9.81
C HIS A 449 -35.61 15.64 -11.13
N GLY A 450 -34.97 14.63 -11.73
CA GLY A 450 -34.17 14.77 -12.95
C GLY A 450 -32.79 15.42 -12.79
N LYS A 451 -32.35 15.73 -11.55
CA LYS A 451 -31.02 16.27 -11.25
C LYS A 451 -30.14 15.20 -10.57
N PRO A 452 -28.90 14.97 -11.04
CA PRO A 452 -27.89 14.25 -10.26
C PRO A 452 -27.58 14.97 -8.94
N HIS A 453 -27.63 14.23 -7.83
CA HIS A 453 -27.26 14.67 -6.49
C HIS A 453 -26.12 13.78 -5.99
N ALA A 454 -24.98 14.37 -5.65
CA ALA A 454 -23.79 13.67 -5.15
C ALA A 454 -23.56 13.98 -3.67
N VAL A 455 -23.17 12.97 -2.88
CA VAL A 455 -22.85 13.10 -1.45
C VAL A 455 -21.55 12.37 -1.12
N PHE A 456 -20.66 13.01 -0.37
CA PHE A 456 -19.31 12.53 -0.08
C PHE A 456 -18.77 13.13 1.22
N SER A 457 -17.89 12.43 1.94
CA SER A 457 -17.15 13.02 3.07
C SER A 457 -15.94 13.80 2.58
N ARG A 458 -15.73 15.02 3.07
CA ARG A 458 -14.54 15.83 2.74
C ARG A 458 -13.36 15.54 3.69
N PRO A 459 -12.10 15.82 3.29
CA PRO A 459 -10.93 15.69 4.16
C PRO A 459 -10.95 16.65 5.35
N GLY A 460 -9.99 16.46 6.27
CA GLY A 460 -9.82 17.31 7.44
C GLY A 460 -10.88 17.03 8.50
N ASP A 461 -12.01 17.76 8.44
CA ASP A 461 -13.08 17.63 9.44
C ASP A 461 -14.05 16.48 9.17
N LYS A 462 -13.86 15.68 8.12
CA LYS A 462 -14.66 14.47 7.81
C LYS A 462 -16.16 14.76 7.62
N ALA A 463 -16.54 16.02 7.42
CA ALA A 463 -17.92 16.44 7.29
C ALA A 463 -18.54 15.89 6.00
N VAL A 464 -19.81 15.46 6.07
CA VAL A 464 -20.55 14.96 4.92
C VAL A 464 -21.06 16.14 4.09
N MET A 465 -20.69 16.17 2.82
CA MET A 465 -20.97 17.23 1.86
C MET A 465 -21.92 16.75 0.78
N TRP A 466 -22.86 17.61 0.38
CA TRP A 466 -23.81 17.40 -0.70
C TRP A 466 -23.64 18.47 -1.79
N SER A 467 -23.76 18.06 -3.05
CA SER A 467 -23.94 18.94 -4.21
C SER A 467 -24.97 18.34 -5.17
N ARG A 468 -25.58 19.19 -6.01
CA ARG A 468 -26.44 18.78 -7.13
C ARG A 468 -25.96 19.39 -8.45
N TYR A 469 -26.28 18.73 -9.56
CA TYR A 469 -26.02 19.22 -10.90
C TYR A 469 -27.26 19.93 -11.47
N GLU A 470 -27.11 21.19 -11.87
CA GLU A 470 -28.17 22.01 -12.46
C GLU A 470 -27.62 23.12 -13.37
N GLY A 471 -28.36 23.49 -14.41
CA GLY A 471 -27.95 24.58 -15.32
C GLY A 471 -26.65 24.35 -16.09
N GLY A 472 -26.17 23.10 -16.17
CA GLY A 472 -24.90 22.74 -16.81
C GLY A 472 -23.71 22.61 -15.86
N ALA A 473 -23.87 22.92 -14.57
CA ALA A 473 -22.79 22.91 -13.57
C ALA A 473 -23.20 22.20 -12.28
N TRP A 474 -22.20 21.79 -11.48
CA TRP A 474 -22.44 21.38 -10.10
C TRP A 474 -22.50 22.59 -9.16
N THR A 475 -23.37 22.54 -8.16
CA THR A 475 -23.41 23.54 -7.08
C THR A 475 -22.14 23.49 -6.21
N VAL A 476 -21.81 24.59 -5.53
CA VAL A 476 -20.80 24.56 -4.45
C VAL A 476 -21.25 23.61 -3.34
N PRO A 477 -20.44 22.61 -2.94
CA PRO A 477 -20.85 21.63 -1.92
C PRO A 477 -21.20 22.27 -0.58
N ARG A 478 -22.27 21.77 0.05
CA ARG A 478 -22.79 22.21 1.36
C ARG A 478 -22.81 21.05 2.34
N ARG A 479 -22.57 21.29 3.63
CA ARG A 479 -22.68 20.23 4.66
C ARG A 479 -24.11 19.70 4.71
N ILE A 480 -24.27 18.39 4.89
CA ILE A 480 -25.51 17.80 5.40
C ILE A 480 -25.49 17.99 6.92
N ASN A 481 -26.28 18.94 7.41
CA ASN A 481 -26.44 19.26 8.83
C ASN A 481 -25.07 19.41 9.55
N GLY A 482 -24.82 18.55 10.54
CA GLY A 482 -23.56 18.43 11.27
C GLY A 482 -22.95 17.03 11.14
N ASP A 483 -23.23 16.32 10.05
CA ASP A 483 -22.88 14.91 9.89
C ASP A 483 -21.40 14.74 9.52
N HIS A 484 -20.73 13.73 10.10
CA HIS A 484 -19.31 13.44 9.90
C HIS A 484 -19.11 11.92 9.72
N SER A 485 -18.33 11.48 8.73
CA SER A 485 -18.09 10.05 8.46
C SER A 485 -16.79 9.79 7.67
N GLU A 486 -16.26 8.57 7.80
CA GLU A 486 -15.15 8.01 7.00
C GLU A 486 -15.63 6.91 6.03
N LEU A 487 -16.94 6.73 5.91
CA LEU A 487 -17.56 5.58 5.24
C LEU A 487 -18.49 6.06 4.11
N PRO A 488 -18.61 5.30 3.00
CA PRO A 488 -19.58 5.62 1.95
C PRO A 488 -21.01 5.74 2.51
N VAL A 489 -21.78 6.68 1.96
CA VAL A 489 -23.17 6.94 2.34
C VAL A 489 -24.12 6.21 1.39
N ALA A 490 -25.33 5.89 1.87
CA ALA A 490 -26.41 5.41 1.01
C ALA A 490 -27.32 6.57 0.59
N LEU A 491 -27.77 6.54 -0.67
CA LEU A 491 -28.78 7.43 -1.23
C LEU A 491 -29.87 6.60 -1.92
N ALA A 492 -31.13 6.99 -1.78
CA ALA A 492 -32.25 6.36 -2.49
C ALA A 492 -33.39 7.36 -2.69
N VAL A 493 -34.11 7.29 -3.82
CA VAL A 493 -35.29 8.14 -4.07
C VAL A 493 -36.55 7.31 -3.87
N HIS A 494 -37.46 7.79 -3.01
CA HIS A 494 -38.71 7.13 -2.63
C HIS A 494 -39.74 8.20 -2.24
N ASP A 495 -41.02 8.00 -2.58
CA ASP A 495 -42.14 8.90 -2.24
C ASP A 495 -41.84 10.39 -2.44
N ASP A 496 -41.28 10.74 -3.60
CA ASP A 496 -40.90 12.11 -4.00
C ASP A 496 -39.85 12.78 -3.08
N LYS A 497 -39.02 11.99 -2.39
CA LYS A 497 -37.94 12.45 -1.49
C LYS A 497 -36.64 11.71 -1.79
N LEU A 498 -35.50 12.41 -1.66
CA LEU A 498 -34.18 11.78 -1.65
C LEU A 498 -33.81 11.44 -0.20
N TYR A 499 -33.80 10.16 0.13
CA TYR A 499 -33.36 9.62 1.41
C TYR A 499 -31.84 9.46 1.45
N TYR A 500 -31.29 9.65 2.65
CA TYR A 500 -29.87 9.53 2.95
C TYR A 500 -29.66 8.70 4.22
N MET A 501 -28.62 7.87 4.23
CA MET A 501 -28.18 7.15 5.43
C MET A 501 -26.66 7.09 5.50
N VAL A 502 -26.10 7.24 6.71
CA VAL A 502 -24.66 7.26 6.98
C VAL A 502 -24.33 6.51 8.27
N THR A 503 -23.17 5.85 8.32
CA THR A 503 -22.54 5.40 9.57
C THR A 503 -21.61 6.51 10.05
N GLY A 504 -21.91 7.11 11.20
CA GLY A 504 -21.13 8.23 11.75
C GLY A 504 -19.80 7.78 12.37
N LEU A 505 -18.91 8.73 12.69
CA LEU A 505 -17.62 8.47 13.34
C LEU A 505 -17.72 7.67 14.66
N ASN A 506 -18.86 7.77 15.36
CA ASN A 506 -19.16 7.01 16.57
C ASN A 506 -19.79 5.62 16.30
N ARG A 507 -19.65 5.10 15.07
CA ARG A 507 -20.23 3.84 14.57
C ARG A 507 -21.76 3.74 14.58
N SER A 508 -22.49 4.74 15.04
CA SER A 508 -23.96 4.73 15.02
C SER A 508 -24.47 5.02 13.61
N VAL A 509 -25.60 4.41 13.23
CA VAL A 509 -26.24 4.70 11.93
C VAL A 509 -27.25 5.85 12.08
N TYR A 510 -27.24 6.75 11.09
CA TYR A 510 -28.03 7.97 11.04
C TYR A 510 -28.75 8.09 9.69
N HIS A 511 -29.92 8.74 9.69
CA HIS A 511 -30.66 9.05 8.46
C HIS A 511 -31.21 10.48 8.45
N CYS A 512 -31.44 10.99 7.25
CA CYS A 512 -32.29 12.16 6.98
C CYS A 512 -32.84 12.05 5.55
N ARG A 513 -33.58 13.07 5.10
CA ARG A 513 -34.08 13.14 3.72
C ARG A 513 -34.11 14.59 3.24
N LEU A 514 -34.00 14.78 1.93
CA LEU A 514 -34.11 16.08 1.28
C LEU A 514 -35.58 16.37 0.98
N GLU A 515 -36.07 17.51 1.45
CA GLU A 515 -37.41 18.03 1.15
C GLU A 515 -37.24 19.36 0.38
N GLY A 516 -37.43 19.30 -0.93
CA GLY A 516 -37.12 20.40 -1.85
C GLY A 516 -35.63 20.72 -1.90
N GLU A 517 -35.20 21.74 -1.16
CA GLU A 517 -33.80 22.19 -1.08
C GLU A 517 -33.17 22.06 0.32
N ARG A 518 -33.89 21.47 1.29
CA ARG A 518 -33.44 21.37 2.68
C ARG A 518 -33.44 19.93 3.17
N TRP A 519 -32.31 19.49 3.71
CA TRP A 519 -32.24 18.25 4.46
C TRP A 519 -33.03 18.41 5.77
N THR A 520 -33.81 17.40 6.13
CA THR A 520 -34.40 17.31 7.49
C THR A 520 -33.28 17.18 8.52
N PRO A 521 -33.51 17.53 9.80
CA PRO A 521 -32.54 17.25 10.86
C PRO A 521 -32.15 15.76 10.88
N THR A 522 -30.86 15.49 11.08
CA THR A 522 -30.34 14.12 11.12
C THR A 522 -30.83 13.39 12.36
N GLN A 523 -31.38 12.20 12.17
CA GLN A 523 -31.90 11.33 13.22
C GLN A 523 -30.98 10.11 13.37
N LYS A 524 -30.55 9.82 14.62
CA LYS A 524 -29.91 8.54 14.94
C LYS A 524 -30.96 7.45 14.90
N ILE A 525 -30.68 6.33 14.21
CA ILE A 525 -31.50 5.13 14.34
C ILE A 525 -31.12 4.43 15.67
N PRO A 526 -32.08 4.13 16.56
CA PRO A 526 -31.79 3.43 17.82
C PRO A 526 -31.07 2.10 17.57
N ASP A 527 -30.09 1.80 18.40
CA ASP A 527 -29.34 0.53 18.49
C ASP A 527 -28.59 0.04 17.22
N TRP A 528 -28.78 0.66 16.05
CA TRP A 528 -28.03 0.35 14.83
C TRP A 528 -26.58 0.86 14.95
N VAL A 529 -25.63 -0.07 14.88
CA VAL A 529 -24.19 0.18 14.97
C VAL A 529 -23.48 -0.60 13.86
N SER A 530 -22.61 0.06 13.09
CA SER A 530 -21.85 -0.57 11.99
C SER A 530 -20.35 -0.23 12.05
N GLY A 531 -19.54 -0.98 11.31
CA GLY A 531 -18.16 -0.60 10.94
C GLY A 531 -18.03 -0.21 9.46
N TYR A 532 -19.14 -0.19 8.72
CA TYR A 532 -19.18 -0.11 7.27
C TYR A 532 -20.24 0.90 6.78
N GLY A 533 -20.22 1.23 5.50
CA GLY A 533 -21.31 2.00 4.88
C GLY A 533 -22.63 1.21 4.88
N PRO A 534 -23.79 1.87 5.05
CA PRO A 534 -25.09 1.27 4.80
C PRO A 534 -25.37 1.15 3.29
N ALA A 535 -26.40 0.40 2.91
CA ALA A 535 -26.99 0.40 1.58
C ALA A 535 -28.51 0.60 1.67
N MET A 536 -29.12 1.16 0.62
CA MET A 536 -30.56 1.37 0.49
C MET A 536 -31.06 1.03 -0.91
N THR A 537 -32.30 0.53 -1.00
CA THR A 537 -33.00 0.32 -2.28
C THR A 537 -34.51 0.45 -2.10
N VAL A 538 -35.24 0.65 -3.20
CA VAL A 538 -36.71 0.59 -3.20
C VAL A 538 -37.15 -0.76 -3.76
N HIS A 539 -38.09 -1.40 -3.08
CA HIS A 539 -38.65 -2.71 -3.42
C HIS A 539 -40.12 -2.78 -3.04
N ASP A 540 -40.95 -3.33 -3.93
CA ASP A 540 -42.42 -3.43 -3.75
C ASP A 540 -43.06 -2.15 -3.17
N GLY A 541 -42.74 -0.99 -3.76
CA GLY A 541 -43.26 0.31 -3.31
C GLY A 541 -42.73 0.83 -1.96
N HIS A 542 -41.77 0.16 -1.32
CA HIS A 542 -41.22 0.54 -0.01
C HIS A 542 -39.70 0.75 -0.06
N LEU A 543 -39.18 1.67 0.76
CA LEU A 543 -37.74 1.85 0.96
C LEU A 543 -37.20 0.85 2.01
N TYR A 544 -36.10 0.19 1.66
CA TYR A 544 -35.36 -0.73 2.51
C TYR A 544 -33.91 -0.27 2.74
N SER A 545 -33.32 -0.66 3.86
CA SER A 545 -31.90 -0.47 4.16
C SER A 545 -31.27 -1.74 4.72
N ALA A 546 -30.07 -2.06 4.21
CA ALA A 546 -29.20 -3.10 4.75
C ALA A 546 -27.93 -2.49 5.37
N HIS A 547 -27.44 -3.11 6.45
CA HIS A 547 -26.14 -2.78 7.04
C HIS A 547 -25.48 -4.01 7.68
N THR A 548 -24.15 -4.02 7.75
CA THR A 548 -23.40 -5.01 8.53
C THR A 548 -23.21 -4.50 9.95
N GLY A 549 -23.76 -5.21 10.93
CA GLY A 549 -23.82 -4.82 12.34
C GLY A 549 -22.46 -4.86 13.04
N GLY A 550 -22.42 -4.31 14.26
CA GLY A 550 -21.24 -4.33 15.14
C GLY A 550 -20.84 -5.72 15.62
N ASP A 551 -21.72 -6.72 15.49
CA ASP A 551 -21.50 -8.14 15.73
C ASP A 551 -21.22 -8.94 14.45
N TYR A 552 -21.01 -8.25 13.33
CA TYR A 552 -20.83 -8.78 11.97
C TYR A 552 -22.05 -9.47 11.33
N ARG A 553 -23.25 -9.47 11.95
CA ARG A 553 -24.45 -9.93 11.23
C ARG A 553 -24.85 -8.94 10.14
N VAL A 554 -25.41 -9.44 9.04
CA VAL A 554 -26.10 -8.57 8.06
C VAL A 554 -27.55 -8.39 8.49
N TYR A 555 -27.94 -7.13 8.60
CA TYR A 555 -29.23 -6.66 9.03
C TYR A 555 -29.96 -5.99 7.86
N LEU A 556 -31.28 -6.14 7.82
CA LEU A 556 -32.19 -5.44 6.90
C LEU A 556 -33.32 -4.81 7.71
N SER A 557 -33.77 -3.63 7.31
CA SER A 557 -34.99 -3.02 7.83
C SER A 557 -35.76 -2.30 6.72
N LYS A 558 -37.04 -2.03 6.99
CA LYS A 558 -37.97 -1.29 6.15
C LYS A 558 -38.22 0.09 6.76
N HIS A 559 -38.41 1.10 5.91
CA HIS A 559 -38.78 2.43 6.33
C HIS A 559 -40.29 2.52 6.60
N GLU A 560 -40.68 2.71 7.86
CA GLU A 560 -42.07 2.69 8.33
C GLU A 560 -42.68 4.10 8.41
N GLY A 561 -42.62 4.82 7.29
CA GLY A 561 -43.27 6.12 7.06
C GLY A 561 -42.65 7.32 7.80
N ASN A 562 -42.37 7.21 9.10
CA ASN A 562 -41.78 8.27 9.92
C ASN A 562 -40.31 8.03 10.33
N GLY A 563 -39.79 6.83 10.10
CA GLY A 563 -38.42 6.44 10.44
C GLY A 563 -38.14 4.96 10.16
N TRP A 564 -37.13 4.42 10.82
CA TRP A 564 -36.70 3.01 10.69
C TRP A 564 -37.07 2.22 11.94
N GLY A 565 -37.51 0.97 11.75
CA GLY A 565 -37.84 0.06 12.84
C GLY A 565 -36.61 -0.63 13.44
N MET A 566 -36.86 -1.70 14.20
CA MET A 566 -35.83 -2.70 14.46
C MET A 566 -35.32 -3.24 13.11
N ALA A 567 -34.04 -3.60 13.04
CA ALA A 567 -33.53 -4.33 11.89
C ALA A 567 -33.57 -5.83 12.17
N ASP A 568 -34.13 -6.59 11.24
CA ASP A 568 -34.09 -8.05 11.26
C ASP A 568 -32.70 -8.50 10.81
N PHE A 569 -32.07 -9.39 11.57
CA PHE A 569 -30.90 -10.11 11.08
C PHE A 569 -31.35 -11.10 10.00
N LEU A 570 -30.58 -11.21 8.92
CA LEU A 570 -30.82 -12.25 7.92
C LEU A 570 -30.42 -13.62 8.49
N SER A 571 -31.24 -14.63 8.23
CA SER A 571 -30.91 -16.03 8.48
C SER A 571 -31.06 -16.85 7.20
N CYS A 572 -30.28 -17.93 7.06
CA CYS A 572 -30.30 -18.81 5.90
C CYS A 572 -30.01 -20.25 6.37
N ILE A 573 -30.74 -21.23 5.83
CA ILE A 573 -30.67 -22.62 6.27
C ILE A 573 -29.44 -23.37 5.73
N GLU A 574 -28.89 -22.91 4.60
CA GLU A 574 -27.65 -23.45 4.00
C GLU A 574 -26.37 -23.07 4.79
N LEU A 575 -26.46 -22.18 5.78
CA LEU A 575 -25.31 -21.70 6.55
C LEU A 575 -24.93 -22.66 7.71
N PRO A 576 -23.68 -23.16 7.76
CA PRO A 576 -23.18 -23.93 8.90
C PRO A 576 -22.89 -23.06 10.12
N ASN A 577 -23.01 -23.64 11.32
CA ASN A 577 -22.62 -23.07 12.62
C ASN A 577 -23.14 -21.65 12.89
N ALA A 578 -24.40 -21.59 13.35
CA ALA A 578 -25.27 -20.42 13.46
C ALA A 578 -25.78 -19.92 12.10
N ARG A 579 -27.09 -20.05 11.89
CA ARG A 579 -27.80 -19.78 10.62
C ARG A 579 -27.86 -18.29 10.23
N PHE A 580 -27.03 -17.42 10.77
CA PHE A 580 -27.09 -15.96 10.53
C PHE A 580 -26.18 -15.58 9.36
N VAL A 581 -26.64 -14.68 8.50
CA VAL A 581 -25.77 -14.10 7.46
C VAL A 581 -24.74 -13.20 8.15
N MET A 582 -23.45 -13.48 7.95
CA MET A 582 -22.34 -12.75 8.56
C MET A 582 -21.52 -12.06 7.46
N GLY A 583 -21.26 -10.75 7.62
CA GLY A 583 -20.57 -9.91 6.64
C GLY A 583 -19.31 -9.24 7.20
N GLN A 584 -18.36 -8.94 6.30
CA GLN A 584 -17.09 -8.26 6.56
C GLN A 584 -16.85 -7.10 5.56
N CYS A 585 -17.95 -6.51 5.08
CA CYS A 585 -17.98 -5.34 4.19
C CYS A 585 -19.31 -4.59 4.35
N ALA A 586 -19.48 -3.47 3.66
CA ALA A 586 -20.82 -2.93 3.39
C ALA A 586 -21.61 -3.96 2.55
N PRO A 587 -22.88 -4.27 2.87
CA PRO A 587 -23.69 -5.16 2.04
C PRO A 587 -24.11 -4.45 0.76
N ALA A 588 -24.03 -5.12 -0.40
CA ALA A 588 -24.77 -4.67 -1.56
C ALA A 588 -26.25 -5.05 -1.40
N LEU A 589 -27.16 -4.17 -1.84
CA LEU A 589 -28.60 -4.35 -1.73
C LEU A 589 -29.27 -3.93 -3.04
N ALA A 590 -30.02 -4.84 -3.66
CA ALA A 590 -30.74 -4.61 -4.90
C ALA A 590 -32.18 -5.17 -4.85
N SER A 591 -33.04 -4.69 -5.76
CA SER A 591 -34.40 -5.19 -5.98
C SER A 591 -34.51 -5.74 -7.39
N ALA A 592 -34.96 -6.98 -7.55
CA ALA A 592 -35.11 -7.65 -8.84
C ALA A 592 -36.14 -8.78 -8.78
N SER A 593 -36.96 -8.89 -9.82
CA SER A 593 -37.87 -10.03 -10.04
C SER A 593 -38.67 -10.42 -8.80
N GLU A 594 -39.44 -9.46 -8.27
CA GLU A 594 -40.29 -9.60 -7.07
C GLU A 594 -39.54 -9.95 -5.77
N ARG A 595 -38.21 -9.80 -5.73
CA ARG A 595 -37.38 -10.14 -4.57
C ARG A 595 -36.35 -9.04 -4.24
N LEU A 596 -35.92 -8.99 -2.99
CA LEU A 596 -34.72 -8.28 -2.57
C LEU A 596 -33.51 -9.22 -2.65
N TRP A 597 -32.35 -8.65 -2.96
CA TRP A 597 -31.09 -9.37 -3.11
C TRP A 597 -29.99 -8.68 -2.31
N ILE A 598 -29.24 -9.45 -1.53
CA ILE A 598 -28.13 -8.98 -0.71
C ILE A 598 -26.86 -9.76 -1.05
N ALA A 599 -25.75 -9.07 -1.31
CA ALA A 599 -24.42 -9.66 -1.40
C ALA A 599 -23.52 -9.18 -0.26
N THR A 600 -22.70 -10.07 0.29
CA THR A 600 -21.72 -9.73 1.32
C THR A 600 -20.47 -10.62 1.23
N ARG A 601 -19.30 -10.06 1.53
CA ARG A 601 -18.05 -10.81 1.75
C ARG A 601 -18.04 -11.37 3.16
N ARG A 602 -17.72 -12.65 3.32
CA ARG A 602 -17.56 -13.31 4.63
C ARG A 602 -16.10 -13.28 5.11
N SER A 603 -15.84 -13.78 6.32
CA SER A 603 -14.49 -13.78 6.93
C SER A 603 -13.47 -14.71 6.28
N ASP A 604 -13.91 -15.64 5.44
CA ASP A 604 -13.08 -16.53 4.62
C ASP A 604 -12.85 -15.97 3.19
N ASP A 605 -13.16 -14.69 3.00
CA ASP A 605 -13.14 -13.93 1.75
C ASP A 605 -14.15 -14.39 0.68
N SER A 606 -15.01 -15.37 0.96
CA SER A 606 -16.07 -15.78 0.03
C SER A 606 -17.16 -14.70 -0.08
N ILE A 607 -17.59 -14.40 -1.30
CA ILE A 607 -18.81 -13.60 -1.53
C ILE A 607 -20.00 -14.55 -1.49
N TRP A 608 -21.00 -14.19 -0.68
CA TRP A 608 -22.29 -14.87 -0.65
C TRP A 608 -23.38 -13.93 -1.13
N VAL A 609 -24.25 -14.43 -2.00
CA VAL A 609 -25.44 -13.72 -2.49
C VAL A 609 -26.70 -14.44 -2.03
N PHE A 610 -27.61 -13.68 -1.43
CA PHE A 610 -28.86 -14.15 -0.86
C PHE A 610 -30.06 -13.46 -1.50
N GLY A 611 -31.09 -14.23 -1.84
CA GLY A 611 -32.38 -13.71 -2.28
C GLY A 611 -33.42 -13.81 -1.17
N SER A 612 -34.28 -12.80 -1.04
CA SER A 612 -35.39 -12.81 -0.08
C SER A 612 -36.30 -14.01 -0.35
N PRO A 613 -36.94 -14.58 0.68
CA PRO A 613 -37.82 -15.74 0.50
C PRO A 613 -38.98 -15.43 -0.47
N PRO A 614 -39.46 -16.44 -1.23
CA PRO A 614 -40.73 -16.34 -1.93
C PRO A 614 -41.93 -16.23 -0.94
N PRO A 615 -43.09 -15.75 -1.40
CA PRO A 615 -44.28 -15.62 -0.56
C PRO A 615 -44.66 -16.91 0.17
N GLY A 616 -44.93 -16.79 1.48
CA GLY A 616 -45.35 -17.90 2.34
C GLY A 616 -44.26 -18.46 3.27
N LEU A 617 -42.99 -18.09 3.06
CA LEU A 617 -41.91 -18.36 4.03
C LEU A 617 -41.67 -17.14 4.95
N PRO A 618 -41.09 -17.33 6.16
CA PRO A 618 -40.76 -16.21 7.06
C PRO A 618 -39.73 -15.27 6.43
N PHE A 619 -39.98 -13.97 6.41
CA PHE A 619 -39.14 -12.98 5.70
C PHE A 619 -37.67 -12.93 6.15
N SER A 620 -37.36 -13.39 7.37
CA SER A 620 -35.99 -13.52 7.89
C SER A 620 -35.25 -14.78 7.44
N LEU A 621 -35.90 -15.70 6.69
CA LEU A 621 -35.30 -16.92 6.14
C LEU A 621 -34.98 -16.74 4.64
N TRP A 622 -33.76 -16.30 4.38
CA TRP A 622 -33.21 -16.03 3.05
C TRP A 622 -32.56 -17.28 2.45
N ILE A 623 -32.55 -17.34 1.13
CA ILE A 623 -32.02 -18.47 0.35
C ILE A 623 -30.68 -18.02 -0.27
N ALA A 624 -29.63 -18.84 -0.15
CA ALA A 624 -28.35 -18.56 -0.79
C ALA A 624 -28.35 -19.00 -2.26
N TYR A 625 -27.83 -18.17 -3.16
CA TYR A 625 -27.77 -18.42 -4.61
C TYR A 625 -26.35 -18.44 -5.18
N GLY A 626 -25.39 -17.82 -4.51
CA GLY A 626 -23.98 -17.88 -4.87
C GLY A 626 -23.13 -18.15 -3.64
N ALA A 627 -22.50 -19.33 -3.57
CA ALA A 627 -21.55 -19.72 -2.54
C ALA A 627 -20.76 -20.99 -2.94
N PRO A 628 -19.43 -21.10 -2.72
CA PRO A 628 -18.46 -20.07 -2.38
C PRO A 628 -17.44 -19.87 -3.53
N TYR A 629 -17.89 -19.92 -4.79
CA TYR A 629 -17.02 -19.86 -5.98
C TYR A 629 -16.26 -18.53 -6.12
N TRP A 630 -16.89 -17.41 -5.73
CA TRP A 630 -16.29 -16.09 -5.83
C TRP A 630 -15.65 -15.66 -4.53
N ARG A 631 -14.50 -14.99 -4.65
CA ARG A 631 -13.77 -14.45 -3.50
C ARG A 631 -13.33 -13.02 -3.79
N SER A 632 -13.24 -12.23 -2.72
CA SER A 632 -12.78 -10.84 -2.77
C SER A 632 -12.17 -10.44 -1.43
N LYS A 633 -11.29 -9.44 -1.40
CA LYS A 633 -10.89 -8.77 -0.15
C LYS A 633 -11.77 -7.54 0.18
N GLN A 634 -12.61 -7.11 -0.77
CA GLN A 634 -13.34 -5.85 -0.76
C GLN A 634 -14.85 -6.09 -0.63
N GLY A 635 -15.65 -5.04 -0.84
CA GLY A 635 -17.09 -5.18 -1.09
C GLY A 635 -17.37 -5.66 -2.53
N SER A 636 -18.64 -5.99 -2.79
CA SER A 636 -19.17 -6.25 -4.13
C SER A 636 -20.32 -5.29 -4.43
N ALA A 637 -20.76 -5.22 -5.70
CA ALA A 637 -21.95 -4.49 -6.11
C ALA A 637 -22.98 -5.46 -6.71
N LEU A 638 -24.28 -5.16 -6.48
CA LEU A 638 -25.41 -5.80 -7.15
C LEU A 638 -26.18 -4.75 -7.96
N TYR A 639 -26.66 -5.12 -9.14
CA TYR A 639 -27.51 -4.28 -9.99
C TYR A 639 -28.45 -5.14 -10.84
N PHE A 640 -29.59 -4.59 -11.25
CA PHE A 640 -30.58 -5.30 -12.08
C PHE A 640 -30.90 -4.53 -13.35
N ASP A 641 -30.74 -5.17 -14.50
CA ASP A 641 -31.16 -4.71 -15.83
C ASP A 641 -31.58 -5.91 -16.69
N GLY A 642 -32.83 -6.35 -16.49
CA GLY A 642 -33.36 -7.60 -17.07
C GLY A 642 -32.82 -8.85 -16.39
N ASP A 643 -31.51 -9.01 -16.40
CA ASP A 643 -30.75 -9.97 -15.57
C ASP A 643 -30.23 -9.26 -14.31
N MET A 644 -29.93 -10.04 -13.26
CA MET A 644 -29.20 -9.55 -12.08
C MET A 644 -27.70 -9.69 -12.30
N TRP A 645 -26.93 -8.69 -11.89
CA TRP A 645 -25.48 -8.62 -12.06
C TRP A 645 -24.78 -8.43 -10.72
N LEU A 646 -23.72 -9.21 -10.51
CA LEU A 646 -22.75 -9.07 -9.44
C LEU A 646 -21.44 -8.58 -10.06
N ALA A 647 -20.85 -7.54 -9.48
CA ALA A 647 -19.47 -7.16 -9.75
C ALA A 647 -18.65 -7.30 -8.47
N HIS A 648 -17.45 -7.85 -8.58
CA HIS A 648 -16.47 -7.86 -7.49
C HIS A 648 -15.05 -7.70 -8.02
N THR A 649 -14.17 -7.19 -7.16
CA THR A 649 -12.73 -7.41 -7.29
C THR A 649 -12.44 -8.83 -6.85
N GLY A 650 -11.60 -9.57 -7.56
CA GLY A 650 -11.13 -10.90 -7.16
C GLY A 650 -10.37 -10.87 -5.83
N THR A 651 -9.93 -12.03 -5.37
CA THR A 651 -8.91 -12.04 -4.30
C THR A 651 -7.59 -11.50 -4.81
N GLU A 652 -7.28 -11.79 -6.07
CA GLU A 652 -6.13 -11.54 -6.94
C GLU A 652 -6.20 -10.19 -7.68
N GLY A 653 -6.86 -9.19 -7.08
CA GLY A 653 -6.94 -7.82 -7.61
C GLY A 653 -7.74 -7.62 -8.90
N HIS A 654 -8.08 -8.67 -9.64
CA HIS A 654 -8.71 -8.55 -10.96
C HIS A 654 -10.20 -8.20 -10.96
N PRO A 655 -10.72 -7.50 -11.99
CA PRO A 655 -12.15 -7.22 -12.12
C PRO A 655 -12.96 -8.44 -12.56
N TYR A 656 -14.07 -8.73 -11.88
CA TYR A 656 -14.97 -9.84 -12.20
C TYR A 656 -16.44 -9.41 -12.24
N THR A 657 -17.17 -9.93 -13.22
CA THR A 657 -18.65 -9.82 -13.33
C THR A 657 -19.30 -11.18 -13.49
N ALA A 658 -20.43 -11.40 -12.80
CA ALA A 658 -21.29 -12.57 -12.97
C ALA A 658 -22.75 -12.13 -13.19
N PRO A 659 -23.43 -12.62 -14.23
CA PRO A 659 -24.88 -12.47 -14.38
C PRO A 659 -25.67 -13.63 -13.76
N LEU A 660 -26.94 -13.37 -13.45
CA LEU A 660 -27.99 -14.32 -13.05
C LEU A 660 -29.23 -14.07 -13.92
N ARG A 661 -29.66 -15.10 -14.65
CA ARG A 661 -30.84 -15.06 -15.54
C ARG A 661 -32.11 -15.43 -14.80
N ILE A 662 -32.76 -14.43 -14.20
CA ILE A 662 -33.94 -14.64 -13.39
C ILE A 662 -35.16 -14.93 -14.29
N PRO A 663 -35.85 -16.05 -14.02
CA PRO A 663 -36.14 -17.15 -14.96
C PRO A 663 -35.31 -17.35 -16.25
N PRO A 664 -35.15 -18.61 -16.71
CA PRO A 664 -35.70 -19.85 -16.16
C PRO A 664 -34.75 -20.59 -15.20
N SER A 665 -33.56 -20.04 -14.92
CA SER A 665 -32.54 -20.66 -14.07
C SER A 665 -32.11 -19.71 -12.96
N ASP A 666 -32.53 -19.99 -11.73
CA ASP A 666 -32.11 -19.26 -10.52
C ASP A 666 -30.59 -19.45 -10.18
N ASP A 667 -29.84 -20.13 -11.05
CA ASP A 667 -28.40 -20.33 -10.96
C ASP A 667 -27.62 -19.15 -11.55
N TRP A 668 -26.62 -18.68 -10.81
CA TRP A 668 -25.67 -17.69 -11.31
C TRP A 668 -24.70 -18.31 -12.32
N TYR A 669 -24.36 -17.55 -13.36
CA TYR A 669 -23.25 -17.90 -14.23
C TYR A 669 -21.90 -17.77 -13.48
N PRO A 670 -20.85 -18.51 -13.89
CA PRO A 670 -19.49 -18.28 -13.41
C PRO A 670 -19.09 -16.81 -13.57
N ALA A 671 -18.25 -16.30 -12.66
CA ALA A 671 -17.74 -14.93 -12.82
C ALA A 671 -16.70 -14.91 -13.95
N GLU A 672 -16.93 -14.06 -14.93
CA GLU A 672 -15.99 -13.80 -16.01
C GLU A 672 -15.04 -12.68 -15.58
N ARG A 673 -13.73 -12.91 -15.74
CA ARG A 673 -12.71 -11.87 -15.56
C ARG A 673 -12.86 -10.87 -16.69
N MET A 674 -12.97 -9.59 -16.36
CA MET A 674 -12.81 -8.52 -17.35
C MET A 674 -11.32 -8.28 -17.60
N ALA A 675 -11.00 -7.82 -18.81
CA ALA A 675 -9.69 -7.28 -19.16
C ALA A 675 -9.89 -5.86 -19.68
N PHE A 676 -9.00 -4.94 -19.32
CA PHE A 676 -9.04 -3.57 -19.83
C PHE A 676 -8.08 -3.39 -21.02
N ASP A 677 -8.50 -2.59 -22.01
CA ASP A 677 -7.71 -2.29 -23.20
C ASP A 677 -6.48 -1.41 -22.88
N GLY A 678 -5.37 -2.04 -22.49
CA GLY A 678 -4.06 -1.40 -22.35
C GLY A 678 -3.77 -0.77 -20.97
N THR A 679 -4.62 -0.98 -19.96
CA THR A 679 -4.38 -0.57 -18.57
C THR A 679 -4.22 -1.80 -17.65
N PRO A 680 -3.57 -1.68 -16.47
CA PRO A 680 -3.45 -2.79 -15.54
C PRO A 680 -4.82 -3.30 -15.05
N ASP A 681 -5.01 -4.61 -15.05
CA ASP A 681 -6.21 -5.27 -14.50
C ASP A 681 -6.22 -5.30 -12.96
N THR A 682 -5.56 -4.38 -12.25
CA THR A 682 -5.48 -4.37 -10.77
C THR A 682 -6.45 -3.35 -10.19
N VAL A 683 -7.33 -3.77 -9.29
CA VAL A 683 -8.40 -2.95 -8.72
C VAL A 683 -8.19 -2.68 -7.23
N LEU A 684 -8.06 -1.40 -6.89
CA LEU A 684 -7.79 -0.87 -5.56
C LEU A 684 -9.04 -0.65 -4.69
N GLY A 685 -10.26 -0.70 -5.26
CA GLY A 685 -11.49 -0.43 -4.52
C GLY A 685 -12.74 -1.18 -5.05
N PRO A 686 -13.77 -1.36 -4.20
CA PRO A 686 -14.96 -2.14 -4.56
C PRO A 686 -15.68 -1.51 -5.77
N PRO A 687 -16.20 -2.33 -6.69
CA PRO A 687 -16.81 -1.82 -7.92
C PRO A 687 -18.15 -1.13 -7.69
N SER A 688 -18.57 -0.38 -8.70
CA SER A 688 -19.95 0.08 -8.89
C SER A 688 -20.56 -0.54 -10.15
N LEU A 689 -21.89 -0.65 -10.20
CA LEU A 689 -22.63 -1.11 -11.37
C LEU A 689 -23.69 -0.07 -11.76
N VAL A 690 -23.86 0.14 -13.06
CA VAL A 690 -24.85 1.08 -13.63
C VAL A 690 -25.26 0.62 -15.03
N THR A 691 -26.46 1.00 -15.50
CA THR A 691 -26.89 0.76 -16.89
C THR A 691 -26.90 2.06 -17.70
N VAL A 692 -26.43 1.99 -18.95
CA VAL A 692 -26.47 3.08 -19.93
C VAL A 692 -26.91 2.52 -21.28
N ASP A 693 -27.96 3.09 -21.89
CA ASP A 693 -28.55 2.63 -23.16
C ASP A 693 -28.66 1.09 -23.28
N ASN A 694 -29.28 0.46 -22.27
CA ASN A 694 -29.51 -0.99 -22.13
C ASN A 694 -28.23 -1.85 -22.12
N HIS A 695 -27.10 -1.29 -21.68
CA HIS A 695 -25.87 -2.03 -21.41
C HIS A 695 -25.44 -1.82 -19.95
N VAL A 696 -25.18 -2.90 -19.24
CA VAL A 696 -24.62 -2.88 -17.89
C VAL A 696 -23.12 -2.57 -17.96
N HIS A 697 -22.70 -1.59 -17.17
CA HIS A 697 -21.31 -1.18 -17.00
C HIS A 697 -20.87 -1.42 -15.56
N ALA A 698 -19.84 -2.24 -15.39
CA ALA A 698 -19.09 -2.37 -14.15
C ALA A 698 -17.95 -1.33 -14.15
N LEU A 699 -17.87 -0.56 -13.07
CA LEU A 699 -16.90 0.51 -12.85
C LEU A 699 -15.98 0.09 -11.71
N TYR A 700 -14.69 -0.06 -12.01
CA TYR A 700 -13.65 -0.44 -11.06
C TYR A 700 -12.70 0.74 -10.83
N TYR A 701 -12.12 0.83 -9.64
CA TYR A 701 -11.09 1.82 -9.31
C TYR A 701 -9.71 1.16 -9.38
N THR A 702 -8.90 1.55 -10.36
CA THR A 702 -7.57 1.00 -10.69
C THR A 702 -6.45 1.97 -10.31
#